data_AF-H1S7Y9-F1
#
_entry.id   AF-H1S7Y9-F1
#
_cell.length_a   1.000
_cell.length_b   1.000
_cell.length_c   1.000
_cell.angle_alpha   90.00
_cell.angle_beta   90.00
_cell.angle_gamma   90.00
#
_symmetry.space_group_name_H-M   'P 1'
#
loop_
_entity.id
_entity.type
_entity.pdbx_description
1 polymer ?
#
loop_
_entity_poly.entity_id
_entity_poly.type
_entity_poly.pdbx_seq_one_letter_code
_entity_poly.pdbx_strand_id
1 'polypeptide(L)'
;MSPTRLHTKSGRFVDTHGRHVLLRGVNLGGDSKVPYPHGGTQYPTDFADHREASFVGRPFPLAEADSHLARIRRWGFNCLRLITTWEAIEHAGPGQYDEDYLAYFTEICRKAGEHGLFVFVDFHQDAWSRMSGGDGAPGWTFEAVGLDFRNFDSADAAHVMQHRFHFANGNPRQPSYPQMSWPLNYSLPANAIMWTLFWAGRTLTPDFCIQGQNVQDYLQGRFFDAVEKMAQCLRALPHVIGFDILNEPGLGWLGQSLSTLDGPHLPGPAVTPLAALSLARGIPTEVPLIPPSSDPGGPRSDAMCRLNAAGRPIWVEGATCPFERAGIYRLERGRIVPLDEDVFKRVNGRPLDITEDVFAPFFAEAAIRVRRYREDWLLMAQMDPIGAISGRAFPTAMPCQSVNASHWYDLGLLLSKSFDQNNSIDVLTGERAEGPAALRDRYVRQLARLKGAADRFPGGAPTLVGEFGIPFDLDNGRAYVEWSAGKRDVFGPHTLALELMYGALDELLLSATQWNYTATNRNDLRIGDQWNQEDLSIFSVDQIDDPLDPDAGGRAVTGFARPYVAAVQGHLTAMQYDRVSGAFVFTYQADLTVQAPTELVLPLAQFPHGVAIAIQGPVQRCEDTPEQGSARIWASASGTVRVECRRKAAHGNA
;
A
#
# COMPACT_ATOMS: atom_id res chain seq x y z
N MET A 1 -17.64 3.62 21.82
CA MET A 1 -16.55 3.22 22.74
C MET A 1 -15.27 3.28 21.93
N SER A 2 -14.20 3.86 22.48
CA SER A 2 -12.90 3.84 21.80
C SER A 2 -12.38 2.40 21.69
N PRO A 3 -11.83 2.00 20.52
CA PRO A 3 -11.22 0.70 20.33
C PRO A 3 -10.12 0.45 21.36
N THR A 4 -9.96 -0.80 21.75
CA THR A 4 -8.93 -1.23 22.70
C THR A 4 -7.79 -1.94 21.97
N ARG A 5 -6.99 -2.73 22.68
CA ARG A 5 -5.89 -3.49 22.11
C ARG A 5 -6.43 -4.69 21.31
N LEU A 6 -5.69 -5.10 20.28
CA LEU A 6 -5.94 -6.33 19.54
C LEU A 6 -4.75 -7.28 19.68
N HIS A 7 -5.01 -8.57 19.61
CA HIS A 7 -3.99 -9.61 19.49
C HIS A 7 -4.43 -10.65 18.46
N THR A 8 -3.49 -11.46 18.00
CA THR A 8 -3.74 -12.58 17.09
C THR A 8 -3.95 -13.88 17.86
N LYS A 9 -4.93 -14.69 17.43
CA LYS A 9 -5.16 -16.03 17.97
C LYS A 9 -5.82 -16.93 16.92
N SER A 10 -5.13 -18.01 16.55
CA SER A 10 -5.65 -19.04 15.62
C SER A 10 -6.16 -18.42 14.31
N GLY A 11 -5.33 -17.62 13.65
CA GLY A 11 -5.66 -17.00 12.37
C GLY A 11 -6.64 -15.83 12.41
N ARG A 12 -6.92 -15.25 13.59
CA ARG A 12 -7.94 -14.20 13.78
C ARG A 12 -7.42 -13.04 14.62
N PHE A 13 -8.00 -11.87 14.41
CA PHE A 13 -7.90 -10.75 15.36
C PHE A 13 -8.87 -10.95 16.52
N VAL A 14 -8.39 -10.72 17.73
CA VAL A 14 -9.18 -10.86 18.95
C VAL A 14 -8.99 -9.62 19.81
N ASP A 15 -10.10 -9.04 20.28
CA ASP A 15 -10.05 -7.89 21.18
C ASP A 15 -9.87 -8.29 22.66
N THR A 16 -9.78 -7.30 23.54
CA THR A 16 -9.64 -7.50 24.99
C THR A 16 -10.86 -8.18 25.65
N HIS A 17 -11.98 -8.30 24.93
CA HIS A 17 -13.18 -9.00 25.42
C HIS A 17 -13.26 -10.45 24.90
N GLY A 18 -12.31 -10.89 24.08
CA GLY A 18 -12.30 -12.22 23.48
C GLY A 18 -13.14 -12.33 22.20
N ARG A 19 -13.63 -11.21 21.64
CA ARG A 19 -14.42 -11.22 20.40
C ARG A 19 -13.52 -11.42 19.19
N HIS A 20 -13.98 -12.21 18.21
CA HIS A 20 -13.37 -12.21 16.88
C HIS A 20 -13.66 -10.88 16.19
N VAL A 21 -12.62 -10.16 15.76
CA VAL A 21 -12.73 -8.85 15.09
C VAL A 21 -12.44 -8.97 13.60
N LEU A 22 -13.26 -8.31 12.78
CA LEU A 22 -12.99 -8.09 11.36
C LEU A 22 -12.63 -6.63 11.14
N LEU A 23 -11.45 -6.37 10.58
CA LEU A 23 -10.99 -5.02 10.28
C LEU A 23 -11.39 -4.66 8.84
N ARG A 24 -12.31 -3.70 8.70
CA ARG A 24 -12.65 -3.05 7.43
C ARG A 24 -12.10 -1.64 7.52
N GLY A 25 -11.01 -1.38 6.81
CA GLY A 25 -10.31 -0.11 6.88
C GLY A 25 -10.08 0.55 5.54
N VAL A 26 -9.40 1.69 5.63
CA VAL A 26 -8.93 2.47 4.49
C VAL A 26 -7.48 2.91 4.75
N ASN A 27 -6.69 2.98 3.69
CA ASN A 27 -5.40 3.63 3.69
C ASN A 27 -5.62 5.13 3.79
N LEU A 28 -5.13 5.76 4.85
CA LEU A 28 -5.25 7.19 5.05
C LEU A 28 -3.89 7.85 4.83
N GLY A 29 -3.79 8.65 3.78
CA GLY A 29 -2.61 9.45 3.49
C GLY A 29 -1.93 9.16 2.16
N GLY A 30 -2.67 9.06 1.04
CA GLY A 30 -2.04 9.29 -0.27
C GLY A 30 -1.34 10.66 -0.31
N ASP A 31 -1.92 11.64 0.39
CA ASP A 31 -1.31 12.93 0.71
C ASP A 31 0.05 12.83 1.44
N SER A 32 0.24 11.81 2.26
CA SER A 32 1.44 11.63 3.10
C SER A 32 2.67 11.15 2.30
N LYS A 33 2.52 10.77 1.03
CA LYS A 33 3.63 10.46 0.12
C LYS A 33 4.50 11.68 -0.19
N VAL A 34 3.97 12.90 -0.01
CA VAL A 34 4.63 14.13 -0.44
C VAL A 34 4.59 15.23 0.63
N PRO A 35 5.61 16.12 0.68
CA PRO A 35 5.63 17.23 1.62
C PRO A 35 4.40 18.13 1.55
N TYR A 36 4.08 18.78 2.66
CA TYR A 36 3.06 19.81 2.77
C TYR A 36 3.72 21.20 2.77
N PRO A 37 3.09 22.27 2.23
CA PRO A 37 1.81 22.27 1.51
C PRO A 37 1.92 21.97 0.00
N HIS A 38 3.10 22.11 -0.60
CA HIS A 38 3.26 22.12 -2.07
C HIS A 38 4.21 21.03 -2.58
N GLY A 39 4.22 19.85 -1.94
CA GLY A 39 5.10 18.74 -2.32
C GLY A 39 4.58 17.82 -3.43
N GLY A 40 3.33 17.99 -3.90
CA GLY A 40 2.73 17.14 -4.93
C GLY A 40 3.50 17.14 -6.25
N THR A 41 3.43 16.03 -7.00
CA THR A 41 4.22 15.83 -8.23
C THR A 41 3.77 16.70 -9.40
N GLN A 42 2.60 17.36 -9.27
CA GLN A 42 2.12 18.39 -10.19
C GLN A 42 2.87 19.73 -10.08
N TYR A 43 3.77 19.88 -9.11
CA TYR A 43 4.64 21.05 -8.96
C TYR A 43 6.07 20.74 -9.43
N PRO A 44 6.73 21.67 -10.14
CA PRO A 44 8.14 21.50 -10.47
C PRO A 44 9.02 21.63 -9.22
N THR A 45 10.09 20.83 -9.16
CA THR A 45 11.12 20.91 -8.12
C THR A 45 12.41 20.30 -8.65
N ASP A 46 13.55 20.72 -8.09
CA ASP A 46 14.87 20.10 -8.27
C ASP A 46 15.33 19.34 -7.01
N PHE A 47 14.45 19.27 -5.99
CA PHE A 47 14.68 18.67 -4.67
C PHE A 47 15.85 19.26 -3.86
N ALA A 48 16.34 20.45 -4.21
CA ALA A 48 17.45 21.08 -3.48
C ALA A 48 17.11 21.37 -2.01
N ASP A 49 15.83 21.55 -1.70
CA ASP A 49 15.26 21.83 -0.38
C ASP A 49 14.88 20.58 0.42
N HIS A 50 15.32 19.38 0.02
CA HIS A 50 14.86 18.13 0.65
C HIS A 50 15.08 18.04 2.16
N ARG A 51 16.11 18.72 2.67
CA ARG A 51 16.44 18.79 4.11
C ARG A 51 15.56 19.77 4.90
N GLU A 52 14.68 20.50 4.22
CA GLU A 52 13.74 21.47 4.79
C GLU A 52 12.27 21.05 4.56
N ALA A 53 12.06 19.85 4.01
CA ALA A 53 10.72 19.32 3.74
C ALA A 53 9.90 19.15 5.03
N SER A 54 8.65 19.60 5.03
CA SER A 54 7.74 19.37 6.16
C SER A 54 6.59 18.46 5.76
N PHE A 55 6.21 17.58 6.68
CA PHE A 55 5.02 16.72 6.55
C PHE A 55 3.95 17.07 7.60
N VAL A 56 4.17 18.11 8.41
CA VAL A 56 3.16 18.64 9.34
C VAL A 56 1.98 19.14 8.51
N GLY A 57 0.79 18.56 8.78
CA GLY A 57 -0.42 18.80 7.98
C GLY A 57 -0.75 17.69 6.97
N ARG A 58 0.02 16.59 6.92
CA ARG A 58 -0.34 15.35 6.20
C ARG A 58 -0.89 14.29 7.17
N PRO A 59 -2.00 13.60 6.91
CA PRO A 59 -2.78 13.59 5.67
C PRO A 59 -3.65 14.83 5.47
N PHE A 60 -3.92 15.61 6.51
CA PHE A 60 -4.70 16.87 6.46
C PHE A 60 -4.40 17.74 7.69
N PRO A 61 -4.66 19.06 7.66
CA PRO A 61 -4.52 19.92 8.84
C PRO A 61 -5.34 19.43 10.05
N LEU A 62 -4.83 19.62 11.27
CA LEU A 62 -5.52 19.17 12.51
C LEU A 62 -6.93 19.75 12.66
N ALA A 63 -7.18 20.95 12.14
CA ALA A 63 -8.48 21.60 12.18
C ALA A 63 -9.56 20.86 11.35
N GLU A 64 -9.15 20.09 10.35
CA GLU A 64 -10.03 19.36 9.44
C GLU A 64 -10.19 17.88 9.87
N ALA A 65 -9.33 17.42 10.79
CA ALA A 65 -9.22 16.02 11.16
C ALA A 65 -10.54 15.39 11.61
N ASP A 66 -11.32 16.09 12.43
CA ASP A 66 -12.57 15.54 12.94
C ASP A 66 -13.62 15.35 11.83
N SER A 67 -13.64 16.22 10.81
CA SER A 67 -14.55 16.05 9.66
C SER A 67 -14.18 14.82 8.84
N HIS A 68 -12.89 14.66 8.51
CA HIS A 68 -12.40 13.51 7.74
C HIS A 68 -12.59 12.19 8.48
N LEU A 69 -12.20 12.13 9.75
CA LEU A 69 -12.30 10.90 10.56
C LEU A 69 -13.75 10.52 10.83
N ALA A 70 -14.65 11.48 11.09
CA ALA A 70 -16.08 11.22 11.24
C ALA A 70 -16.69 10.67 9.94
N ARG A 71 -16.32 11.22 8.78
CA ARG A 71 -16.77 10.73 7.46
C ARG A 71 -16.31 9.29 7.20
N ILE A 72 -15.03 9.00 7.41
CA ILE A 72 -14.47 7.66 7.29
C ILE A 72 -15.21 6.67 8.20
N ARG A 73 -15.45 7.05 9.47
CA ARG A 73 -16.19 6.22 10.42
C ARG A 73 -17.63 5.99 9.99
N ARG A 74 -18.29 7.02 9.46
CA ARG A 74 -19.68 6.98 8.97
C ARG A 74 -19.85 6.07 7.76
N TRP A 75 -18.87 6.01 6.87
CA TRP A 75 -18.84 5.04 5.77
C TRP A 75 -18.67 3.59 6.23
N GLY A 76 -18.41 3.38 7.52
CA GLY A 76 -18.39 2.06 8.16
C GLY A 76 -17.00 1.51 8.43
N PHE A 77 -15.95 2.22 8.05
CA PHE A 77 -14.59 1.80 8.38
C PHE A 77 -14.36 1.79 9.90
N ASN A 78 -13.63 0.79 10.39
CA ASN A 78 -13.23 0.66 11.79
C ASN A 78 -11.71 0.66 11.99
N CYS A 79 -10.92 0.77 10.91
CA CYS A 79 -9.47 0.68 10.94
C CYS A 79 -8.84 1.64 9.92
N LEU A 80 -7.69 2.19 10.26
CA LEU A 80 -6.83 2.98 9.38
C LEU A 80 -5.48 2.29 9.23
N ARG A 81 -5.04 2.12 7.98
CA ARG A 81 -3.63 2.03 7.64
C ARG A 81 -3.13 3.47 7.48
N LEU A 82 -2.52 4.02 8.52
CA LEU A 82 -2.14 5.44 8.54
C LEU A 82 -0.71 5.60 8.04
N ILE A 83 -0.57 6.33 6.93
CA ILE A 83 0.67 6.42 6.16
C ILE A 83 1.60 7.50 6.75
N THR A 84 2.85 7.10 6.98
CA THR A 84 4.01 7.98 7.18
C THR A 84 5.14 7.52 6.26
N THR A 85 6.08 8.40 5.96
CA THR A 85 7.33 8.03 5.26
C THR A 85 8.51 8.14 6.21
N TRP A 86 9.64 7.51 5.87
CA TRP A 86 10.89 7.73 6.61
C TRP A 86 11.34 9.20 6.48
N GLU A 87 11.16 9.80 5.30
CA GLU A 87 11.43 11.21 5.04
C GLU A 87 10.66 12.12 6.00
N ALA A 88 9.37 11.85 6.23
CA ALA A 88 8.57 12.65 7.16
C ALA A 88 9.16 12.70 8.58
N ILE A 89 9.83 11.63 9.01
CA ILE A 89 10.39 11.51 10.36
C ILE A 89 11.82 12.06 10.43
N GLU A 90 12.62 11.94 9.37
CA GLU A 90 14.08 12.14 9.42
C GLU A 90 14.63 12.85 8.16
N HIS A 91 13.90 13.82 7.58
CA HIS A 91 14.32 14.54 6.36
C HIS A 91 15.61 15.36 6.53
N ALA A 92 15.79 16.02 7.68
CA ALA A 92 16.88 16.97 7.91
C ALA A 92 18.27 16.33 7.89
N GLY A 93 18.37 15.05 8.24
CA GLY A 93 19.62 14.28 8.23
C GLY A 93 19.63 13.12 9.21
N PRO A 94 20.67 12.27 9.17
CA PRO A 94 20.74 11.08 10.03
C PRO A 94 20.78 11.46 11.52
N GLY A 95 19.87 10.89 12.29
CA GLY A 95 19.62 11.14 13.71
C GLY A 95 18.89 12.45 14.02
N GLN A 96 18.43 13.20 13.01
CA GLN A 96 17.73 14.47 13.19
C GLN A 96 16.23 14.28 12.90
N TYR A 97 15.50 13.93 13.96
CA TYR A 97 14.07 13.66 13.86
C TYR A 97 13.24 14.95 13.87
N ASP A 98 12.18 14.96 13.05
CA ASP A 98 11.19 16.04 13.06
C ASP A 98 10.20 15.84 14.23
N GLU A 99 10.52 16.45 15.37
CA GLU A 99 9.71 16.37 16.59
C GLU A 99 8.33 17.02 16.42
N ASP A 100 8.21 18.05 15.55
CA ASP A 100 6.92 18.70 15.27
C ASP A 100 6.02 17.75 14.48
N TYR A 101 6.56 17.05 13.48
CA TYR A 101 5.84 16.01 12.76
C TYR A 101 5.44 14.84 13.67
N LEU A 102 6.35 14.34 14.51
CA LEU A 102 6.04 13.24 15.45
C LEU A 102 4.91 13.61 16.42
N ALA A 103 4.91 14.84 16.94
CA ALA A 103 3.85 15.35 17.81
C ALA A 103 2.52 15.48 17.06
N TYR A 104 2.56 16.05 15.86
CA TYR A 104 1.38 16.22 15.00
C TYR A 104 0.78 14.85 14.58
N PHE A 105 1.59 13.88 14.17
CA PHE A 105 1.14 12.54 13.79
C PHE A 105 0.52 11.80 14.98
N THR A 106 1.11 11.95 16.17
CA THR A 106 0.55 11.42 17.42
C THR A 106 -0.85 11.98 17.70
N GLU A 107 -1.08 13.27 17.42
CA GLU A 107 -2.39 13.90 17.58
C GLU A 107 -3.42 13.39 16.56
N ILE A 108 -3.02 13.15 15.31
CA ILE A 108 -3.87 12.47 14.31
C ILE A 108 -4.26 11.07 14.79
N CYS A 109 -3.30 10.27 15.27
CA CYS A 109 -3.58 8.96 15.85
C CYS A 109 -4.54 9.07 17.04
N ARG A 110 -4.33 10.04 17.93
CA ARG A 110 -5.20 10.28 19.10
C ARG A 110 -6.64 10.52 18.65
N LYS A 111 -6.86 11.46 17.72
CA LYS A 111 -8.18 11.78 17.13
C LYS A 111 -8.82 10.56 16.45
N ALA A 112 -8.06 9.76 15.72
CA ALA A 112 -8.60 8.53 15.12
C ALA A 112 -9.24 7.60 16.16
N GLY A 113 -8.62 7.48 17.35
CA GLY A 113 -9.18 6.71 18.47
C GLY A 113 -10.45 7.32 19.09
N GLU A 114 -10.58 8.66 19.09
CA GLU A 114 -11.79 9.37 19.52
C GLU A 114 -12.97 9.06 18.59
N HIS A 115 -12.71 8.91 17.28
CA HIS A 115 -13.70 8.51 16.27
C HIS A 115 -13.93 7.00 16.19
N GLY A 116 -13.28 6.22 17.05
CA GLY A 116 -13.52 4.79 17.16
C GLY A 116 -12.81 3.95 16.10
N LEU A 117 -11.66 4.41 15.61
CA LEU A 117 -10.86 3.74 14.59
C LEU A 117 -9.61 3.09 15.20
N PHE A 118 -9.38 1.82 14.90
CA PHE A 118 -8.06 1.20 15.08
C PHE A 118 -7.06 1.84 14.13
N VAL A 119 -5.79 1.92 14.53
CA VAL A 119 -4.71 2.45 13.69
C VAL A 119 -3.56 1.45 13.68
N PHE A 120 -3.07 1.11 12.51
CA PHE A 120 -1.71 0.63 12.36
C PHE A 120 -0.94 1.57 11.45
N VAL A 121 0.31 1.84 11.81
CA VAL A 121 1.15 2.83 11.14
C VAL A 121 1.94 2.14 10.05
N ASP A 122 1.88 2.70 8.86
CA ASP A 122 2.58 2.21 7.69
C ASP A 122 3.77 3.11 7.35
N PHE A 123 4.96 2.52 7.32
CA PHE A 123 6.17 3.16 6.83
C PHE A 123 6.25 2.96 5.32
N HIS A 124 5.62 3.89 4.64
CA HIS A 124 5.35 3.84 3.23
C HIS A 124 6.55 4.28 2.40
N GLN A 125 6.67 3.64 1.25
CA GLN A 125 7.59 4.00 0.19
C GLN A 125 7.04 3.45 -1.11
N ASP A 126 7.33 4.16 -2.19
CA ASP A 126 7.31 3.63 -3.54
C ASP A 126 8.60 4.04 -4.21
N ALA A 127 9.24 3.11 -4.91
CA ALA A 127 10.48 3.40 -5.61
C ALA A 127 11.51 4.17 -4.75
N TRP A 128 11.64 3.81 -3.47
CA TRP A 128 12.60 4.32 -2.48
C TRP A 128 12.41 5.76 -2.02
N SER A 129 12.31 6.75 -2.91
CA SER A 129 12.34 8.17 -2.55
C SER A 129 11.79 9.06 -3.66
N ARG A 130 11.45 10.32 -3.32
CA ARG A 130 11.02 11.35 -4.28
C ARG A 130 12.04 11.59 -5.39
N MET A 131 13.34 11.58 -5.07
CA MET A 131 14.39 11.81 -6.07
C MET A 131 14.59 10.62 -7.01
N SER A 132 14.16 9.41 -6.62
CA SER A 132 14.14 8.23 -7.49
C SER A 132 12.78 7.98 -8.13
N GLY A 133 11.88 8.97 -8.12
CA GLY A 133 10.61 8.95 -8.85
C GLY A 133 9.41 8.41 -8.07
N GLY A 134 9.54 8.18 -6.76
CA GLY A 134 8.43 7.79 -5.90
C GLY A 134 8.37 8.55 -4.57
N ASP A 135 8.43 7.87 -3.44
CA ASP A 135 8.40 8.43 -2.08
C ASP A 135 9.01 7.46 -1.05
N GLY A 136 9.18 7.90 0.20
CA GLY A 136 9.59 7.04 1.31
C GLY A 136 10.83 7.51 2.06
N ALA A 137 12.01 7.13 1.58
CA ALA A 137 13.30 7.43 2.20
C ALA A 137 13.72 8.89 1.97
N PRO A 138 14.37 9.52 2.97
CA PRO A 138 14.88 10.89 2.86
C PRO A 138 16.05 11.00 1.87
N GLY A 139 16.18 12.17 1.23
CA GLY A 139 17.20 12.42 0.21
C GLY A 139 18.64 12.27 0.70
N TRP A 140 18.90 12.48 2.01
CA TRP A 140 20.23 12.29 2.58
C TRP A 140 20.75 10.85 2.46
N THR A 141 19.87 9.86 2.27
CA THR A 141 20.28 8.47 2.08
C THR A 141 21.12 8.29 0.81
N PHE A 142 20.80 9.01 -0.27
CA PHE A 142 21.61 9.05 -1.49
C PHE A 142 22.97 9.69 -1.23
N GLU A 143 22.99 10.84 -0.55
CA GLU A 143 24.22 11.54 -0.22
C GLU A 143 25.14 10.69 0.67
N ALA A 144 24.56 9.97 1.64
CA ALA A 144 25.29 9.09 2.54
C ALA A 144 26.00 7.95 1.81
N VAL A 145 25.39 7.40 0.75
CA VAL A 145 26.03 6.38 -0.10
C VAL A 145 26.92 6.98 -1.20
N GLY A 146 26.97 8.30 -1.35
CA GLY A 146 27.79 8.99 -2.36
C GLY A 146 27.13 9.13 -3.73
N LEU A 147 25.80 9.07 -3.80
CA LEU A 147 25.02 9.35 -5.00
C LEU A 147 24.61 10.83 -5.05
N ASP A 148 24.72 11.44 -6.23
CA ASP A 148 24.30 12.80 -6.55
C ASP A 148 22.95 12.78 -7.26
N PHE A 149 21.87 12.95 -6.50
CA PHE A 149 20.51 12.90 -7.02
C PHE A 149 20.21 13.99 -8.07
N ARG A 150 20.98 15.09 -8.08
CA ARG A 150 20.82 16.19 -9.05
C ARG A 150 21.14 15.74 -10.49
N ASN A 151 21.89 14.64 -10.63
CA ASN A 151 22.22 14.09 -11.94
C ASN A 151 21.26 13.00 -12.40
N PHE A 152 20.38 12.47 -11.53
CA PHE A 152 19.61 11.25 -11.82
C PHE A 152 18.79 11.35 -13.10
N ASP A 153 18.05 12.43 -13.29
CA ASP A 153 17.22 12.60 -14.49
C ASP A 153 18.07 12.71 -15.77
N SER A 154 19.08 13.58 -15.74
CA SER A 154 19.97 13.79 -16.88
C SER A 154 20.85 12.59 -17.24
N ALA A 155 20.98 11.63 -16.30
CA ALA A 155 21.68 10.37 -16.48
C ALA A 155 20.72 9.20 -16.82
N ASP A 156 19.41 9.47 -16.99
CA ASP A 156 18.36 8.44 -17.11
C ASP A 156 18.44 7.37 -16.00
N ALA A 157 18.88 7.78 -14.81
CA ALA A 157 19.02 6.92 -13.65
C ALA A 157 17.77 6.88 -12.75
N ALA A 158 16.82 7.79 -13.00
CA ALA A 158 15.49 7.80 -12.42
C ALA A 158 14.50 8.44 -13.42
N HIS A 159 13.24 8.00 -13.34
CA HIS A 159 12.10 8.47 -14.11
C HIS A 159 11.17 9.27 -13.20
N VAL A 160 11.38 10.59 -13.15
CA VAL A 160 10.74 11.50 -12.19
C VAL A 160 9.78 12.45 -12.89
N MET A 161 8.52 12.50 -12.46
CA MET A 161 7.50 13.34 -13.08
C MET A 161 7.90 14.83 -13.08
N GLN A 162 8.43 15.33 -11.96
CA GLN A 162 8.83 16.73 -11.80
C GLN A 162 9.95 17.20 -12.73
N HIS A 163 10.70 16.28 -13.33
CA HIS A 163 11.70 16.60 -14.35
C HIS A 163 11.20 16.35 -15.78
N ARG A 164 10.35 15.34 -15.98
CA ARG A 164 9.88 14.90 -17.32
C ARG A 164 8.62 15.61 -17.79
N PHE A 165 7.81 16.12 -16.87
CA PHE A 165 6.55 16.76 -17.20
C PHE A 165 6.76 18.23 -17.59
N HIS A 166 6.19 18.65 -18.71
CA HIS A 166 6.21 20.05 -19.11
C HIS A 166 5.04 20.77 -18.45
N PHE A 167 5.25 21.37 -17.27
CA PHE A 167 4.19 21.96 -16.45
C PHE A 167 3.43 23.13 -17.10
N ALA A 168 4.07 23.85 -18.02
CA ALA A 168 3.42 24.91 -18.79
C ALA A 168 2.44 24.37 -19.85
N ASN A 169 2.53 23.09 -20.20
CA ASN A 169 1.60 22.44 -21.11
C ASN A 169 0.33 22.02 -20.35
N GLY A 170 -0.83 22.51 -20.81
CA GLY A 170 -2.13 22.18 -20.22
C GLY A 170 -2.61 20.75 -20.47
N ASN A 171 -1.91 19.96 -21.28
CA ASN A 171 -2.26 18.56 -21.49
C ASN A 171 -1.94 17.74 -20.22
N PRO A 172 -2.95 17.11 -19.58
CA PRO A 172 -2.74 16.33 -18.38
C PRO A 172 -1.99 15.02 -18.63
N ARG A 173 -1.96 14.50 -19.87
CA ARG A 173 -1.25 13.27 -20.24
C ARG A 173 -0.15 13.59 -21.24
N GLN A 174 1.11 13.38 -20.84
CA GLN A 174 2.26 13.72 -21.67
C GLN A 174 3.07 12.47 -22.01
N PRO A 175 3.50 12.28 -23.28
CA PRO A 175 4.33 11.14 -23.65
C PRO A 175 5.67 11.05 -22.91
N SER A 176 6.18 12.19 -22.40
CA SER A 176 7.41 12.24 -21.60
C SER A 176 7.26 11.59 -20.22
N TYR A 177 6.04 11.47 -19.72
CA TYR A 177 5.71 10.75 -18.49
C TYR A 177 4.37 10.02 -18.67
N PRO A 178 4.38 8.82 -19.28
CA PRO A 178 3.16 8.05 -19.49
C PRO A 178 2.49 7.65 -18.16
N GLN A 179 1.18 7.48 -18.20
CA GLN A 179 0.41 6.99 -17.05
C GLN A 179 0.93 5.62 -16.58
N MET A 180 0.98 5.39 -15.27
CA MET A 180 1.50 4.16 -14.65
C MET A 180 2.94 3.79 -15.06
N SER A 181 3.79 4.77 -15.38
CA SER A 181 5.20 4.53 -15.74
C SER A 181 6.19 4.62 -14.58
N TRP A 182 5.78 5.18 -13.44
CA TRP A 182 6.62 5.31 -12.24
C TRP A 182 7.23 3.98 -11.74
N PRO A 183 6.58 2.80 -11.87
CA PRO A 183 7.18 1.54 -11.40
C PRO A 183 8.41 1.11 -12.21
N LEU A 184 8.67 1.71 -13.38
CA LEU A 184 9.93 1.51 -14.12
C LEU A 184 11.16 1.87 -13.27
N ASN A 185 11.01 2.76 -12.29
CA ASN A 185 12.08 3.12 -11.39
C ASN A 185 12.69 1.92 -10.65
N TYR A 186 11.94 0.84 -10.39
CA TYR A 186 12.47 -0.33 -9.69
C TYR A 186 13.63 -1.04 -10.42
N SER A 187 13.79 -0.85 -11.73
CA SER A 187 14.94 -1.35 -12.50
C SER A 187 16.02 -0.28 -12.76
N LEU A 188 15.72 1.00 -12.50
CA LEU A 188 16.64 2.10 -12.76
C LEU A 188 17.70 2.25 -11.66
N PRO A 189 18.92 2.73 -12.00
CA PRO A 189 20.07 2.73 -11.10
C PRO A 189 19.81 3.36 -9.73
N ALA A 190 19.15 4.53 -9.67
CA ALA A 190 19.00 5.26 -8.41
C ALA A 190 18.26 4.43 -7.35
N ASN A 191 17.15 3.80 -7.73
CA ASN A 191 16.37 2.96 -6.84
C ASN A 191 17.05 1.60 -6.58
N ALA A 192 17.48 0.93 -7.65
CA ALA A 192 17.94 -0.46 -7.55
C ALA A 192 19.26 -0.58 -6.78
N ILE A 193 20.14 0.43 -6.86
CA ILE A 193 21.35 0.51 -6.03
C ILE A 193 20.97 0.58 -4.55
N MET A 194 20.05 1.47 -4.17
CA MET A 194 19.70 1.66 -2.76
C MET A 194 19.11 0.41 -2.14
N TRP A 195 18.18 -0.27 -2.83
CA TRP A 195 17.64 -1.53 -2.34
C TRP A 195 18.68 -2.64 -2.23
N THR A 196 19.58 -2.74 -3.21
CA THR A 196 20.65 -3.74 -3.18
C THR A 196 21.58 -3.53 -1.98
N LEU A 197 21.95 -2.27 -1.71
CA LEU A 197 22.78 -1.92 -0.55
C LEU A 197 22.02 -2.10 0.77
N PHE A 198 20.74 -1.74 0.82
CA PHE A 198 19.88 -1.90 2.00
C PHE A 198 19.75 -3.36 2.42
N TRP A 199 19.63 -4.29 1.47
CA TRP A 199 19.45 -5.71 1.78
C TRP A 199 20.75 -6.51 1.90
N ALA A 200 21.76 -6.20 1.10
CA ALA A 200 22.92 -7.06 0.94
C ALA A 200 24.26 -6.32 0.92
N GLY A 201 24.32 -5.09 1.44
CA GLY A 201 25.55 -4.31 1.56
C GLY A 201 26.69 -5.04 2.27
N ARG A 202 26.41 -5.88 3.29
CA ARG A 202 27.45 -6.68 3.97
C ARG A 202 28.04 -7.75 3.07
N THR A 203 27.22 -8.39 2.26
CA THR A 203 27.61 -9.53 1.41
C THR A 203 28.26 -9.04 0.12
N LEU A 204 27.66 -8.05 -0.52
CA LEU A 204 28.05 -7.58 -1.86
C LEU A 204 29.13 -6.50 -1.82
N THR A 205 29.17 -5.70 -0.75
CA THR A 205 30.10 -4.57 -0.62
C THR A 205 30.66 -4.51 0.82
N PRO A 206 31.36 -5.56 1.30
CA PRO A 206 31.73 -5.69 2.72
C PRO A 206 32.54 -4.50 3.26
N ASP A 207 33.43 -3.93 2.44
CA ASP A 207 34.28 -2.80 2.81
C ASP A 207 33.61 -1.43 2.62
N PHE A 208 32.34 -1.39 2.20
CA PHE A 208 31.62 -0.13 2.04
C PHE A 208 30.99 0.31 3.35
N CYS A 209 31.69 1.22 4.03
CA CYS A 209 31.24 1.76 5.31
C CYS A 209 30.85 3.25 5.23
N ILE A 210 29.83 3.60 6.00
CA ILE A 210 29.37 4.98 6.27
C ILE A 210 29.50 5.18 7.79
N GLN A 211 30.25 6.21 8.20
CA GLN A 211 30.52 6.48 9.63
C GLN A 211 31.04 5.24 10.40
N GLY A 212 31.87 4.41 9.75
CA GLY A 212 32.47 3.21 10.35
C GLY A 212 31.56 1.97 10.41
N GLN A 213 30.31 2.05 9.93
CA GLN A 213 29.38 0.93 9.85
C GLN A 213 29.20 0.50 8.40
N ASN A 214 29.02 -0.79 8.12
CA ASN A 214 28.68 -1.23 6.77
C ASN A 214 27.39 -0.54 6.29
N VAL A 215 27.31 -0.21 5.01
CA VAL A 215 26.18 0.51 4.40
C VAL A 215 24.81 -0.12 4.70
N GLN A 216 24.72 -1.45 4.73
CA GLN A 216 23.48 -2.15 5.08
C GLN A 216 23.07 -1.87 6.53
N ASP A 217 24.00 -2.03 7.46
CA ASP A 217 23.76 -1.82 8.89
C ASP A 217 23.43 -0.34 9.16
N TYR A 218 24.10 0.57 8.47
CA TYR A 218 23.85 2.00 8.58
C TYR A 218 22.44 2.37 8.09
N LEU A 219 22.04 1.93 6.88
CA LEU A 219 20.73 2.27 6.32
C LEU A 219 19.59 1.61 7.10
N GLN A 220 19.66 0.30 7.37
CA GLN A 220 18.64 -0.41 8.15
C GLN A 220 18.57 0.13 9.58
N GLY A 221 19.72 0.39 10.21
CA GLY A 221 19.78 0.94 11.56
C GLY A 221 19.08 2.29 11.68
N ARG A 222 19.36 3.22 10.76
CA ARG A 222 18.70 4.54 10.75
C ARG A 222 17.21 4.45 10.49
N PHE A 223 16.80 3.62 9.52
CA PHE A 223 15.40 3.35 9.27
C PHE A 223 14.69 2.82 10.53
N PHE A 224 15.25 1.80 11.18
CA PHE A 224 14.67 1.24 12.41
C PHE A 224 14.70 2.21 13.59
N ASP A 225 15.69 3.10 13.68
CA ASP A 225 15.70 4.13 14.71
C ASP A 225 14.54 5.12 14.51
N ALA A 226 14.22 5.51 13.26
CA ALA A 226 13.06 6.35 12.95
C ALA A 226 11.73 5.62 13.26
N VAL A 227 11.62 4.33 12.90
CA VAL A 227 10.48 3.48 13.27
C VAL A 227 10.30 3.41 14.79
N GLU A 228 11.40 3.21 15.52
CA GLU A 228 11.40 3.13 16.99
C GLU A 228 10.98 4.47 17.61
N LYS A 229 11.36 5.61 17.03
CA LYS A 229 10.92 6.93 17.49
C LYS A 229 9.42 7.13 17.33
N MET A 230 8.86 6.78 16.18
CA MET A 230 7.40 6.81 15.99
C MET A 230 6.70 5.89 17.00
N ALA A 231 7.18 4.65 17.16
CA ALA A 231 6.64 3.72 18.14
C ALA A 231 6.70 4.30 19.57
N GLN A 232 7.82 4.91 19.97
CA GLN A 232 7.96 5.57 21.25
C GLN A 232 6.85 6.61 21.47
N CYS A 233 6.56 7.49 20.51
CA CYS A 233 5.54 8.52 20.62
C CYS A 233 4.12 7.94 20.80
N LEU A 234 3.81 6.84 20.10
CA LEU A 234 2.48 6.24 20.07
C LEU A 234 2.19 5.26 21.22
N ARG A 235 3.17 4.95 22.07
CA ARG A 235 3.07 3.92 23.13
C ARG A 235 1.86 4.05 24.05
N ALA A 236 1.38 5.26 24.31
CA ALA A 236 0.25 5.50 25.22
C ALA A 236 -1.13 5.27 24.58
N LEU A 237 -1.21 5.11 23.25
CA LEU A 237 -2.48 5.03 22.51
C LEU A 237 -2.93 3.57 22.34
N PRO A 238 -3.98 3.09 23.04
CA PRO A 238 -4.35 1.68 23.05
C PRO A 238 -4.91 1.17 21.71
N HIS A 239 -5.53 2.05 20.93
CA HIS A 239 -6.09 1.78 19.60
C HIS A 239 -5.05 1.78 18.49
N VAL A 240 -3.80 2.17 18.77
CA VAL A 240 -2.67 1.89 17.88
C VAL A 240 -2.25 0.43 18.10
N ILE A 241 -2.60 -0.42 17.12
CA ILE A 241 -2.53 -1.88 17.23
C ILE A 241 -1.20 -2.46 16.75
N GLY A 242 -0.45 -1.74 15.93
CA GLY A 242 0.82 -2.24 15.40
C GLY A 242 1.40 -1.40 14.28
N PHE A 243 2.39 -1.98 13.61
CA PHE A 243 3.18 -1.31 12.58
C PHE A 243 3.32 -2.21 11.35
N ASP A 244 3.12 -1.60 10.20
CA ASP A 244 3.48 -2.09 8.89
C ASP A 244 4.82 -1.48 8.52
N ILE A 245 5.85 -2.32 8.63
CA ILE A 245 7.23 -1.85 8.81
C ILE A 245 7.83 -1.36 7.51
N LEU A 246 7.41 -1.90 6.36
CA LEU A 246 7.97 -1.51 5.08
C LEU A 246 6.97 -1.87 3.98
N ASN A 247 6.37 -0.86 3.39
CA ASN A 247 5.47 -1.00 2.26
C ASN A 247 6.19 -1.60 1.05
N GLU A 248 5.58 -2.61 0.41
CA GLU A 248 6.00 -3.18 -0.88
C GLU A 248 7.52 -3.25 -1.11
N PRO A 249 8.28 -4.01 -0.28
CA PRO A 249 9.73 -3.90 -0.27
C PRO A 249 10.36 -4.25 -1.62
N GLY A 250 11.13 -3.33 -2.19
CA GLY A 250 11.90 -3.58 -3.42
C GLY A 250 13.13 -4.43 -3.13
N LEU A 251 13.55 -5.28 -4.09
CA LEU A 251 14.71 -6.17 -3.92
C LEU A 251 16.00 -5.62 -4.53
N GLY A 252 15.91 -4.52 -5.29
CA GLY A 252 17.01 -4.06 -6.14
C GLY A 252 17.41 -5.16 -7.10
N TRP A 253 18.66 -5.61 -7.05
CA TRP A 253 19.18 -6.66 -7.93
C TRP A 253 19.19 -8.05 -7.31
N LEU A 254 18.72 -8.24 -6.07
CA LEU A 254 18.73 -9.55 -5.43
C LEU A 254 17.90 -10.56 -6.21
N GLY A 255 18.52 -11.71 -6.52
CA GLY A 255 17.93 -12.76 -7.37
C GLY A 255 18.09 -12.55 -8.87
N GLN A 256 18.67 -11.43 -9.33
CA GLN A 256 18.88 -11.13 -10.74
C GLN A 256 20.30 -11.51 -11.21
N SER A 257 20.42 -11.92 -12.47
CA SER A 257 21.70 -12.00 -13.18
C SER A 257 22.24 -10.60 -13.44
N LEU A 258 23.56 -10.45 -13.48
CA LEU A 258 24.21 -9.18 -13.73
C LEU A 258 23.91 -8.67 -15.15
N SER A 259 24.01 -9.52 -16.18
CA SER A 259 23.95 -9.13 -17.59
C SER A 259 22.65 -9.52 -18.28
N THR A 260 21.77 -10.31 -17.64
CA THR A 260 20.50 -10.75 -18.20
C THR A 260 19.31 -10.28 -17.37
N LEU A 261 18.19 -10.08 -18.04
CA LEU A 261 16.90 -9.78 -17.43
C LEU A 261 16.24 -11.08 -16.96
N ASP A 262 16.01 -11.21 -15.65
CA ASP A 262 15.33 -12.37 -15.08
C ASP A 262 13.90 -12.02 -14.63
N GLY A 263 12.95 -12.83 -15.07
CA GLY A 263 11.54 -12.74 -14.66
C GLY A 263 10.69 -11.82 -15.54
N PRO A 264 9.50 -11.43 -15.05
CA PRO A 264 8.62 -10.52 -15.78
C PRO A 264 9.12 -9.08 -15.68
N HIS A 265 8.89 -8.30 -16.73
CA HIS A 265 9.30 -6.89 -16.82
C HIS A 265 8.15 -6.03 -17.36
N LEU A 266 8.09 -4.79 -16.89
CA LEU A 266 7.11 -3.81 -17.35
C LEU A 266 7.49 -3.25 -18.74
N PRO A 267 6.51 -2.77 -19.51
CA PRO A 267 6.77 -2.04 -20.75
C PRO A 267 7.66 -0.81 -20.53
N GLY A 268 8.73 -0.69 -21.32
CA GLY A 268 9.73 0.37 -21.18
C GLY A 268 11.17 -0.13 -21.41
N PRO A 269 12.18 0.68 -21.08
CA PRO A 269 13.58 0.28 -21.19
C PRO A 269 13.92 -0.92 -20.30
N ALA A 270 14.49 -1.95 -20.92
CA ALA A 270 14.92 -3.20 -20.30
C ALA A 270 16.31 -3.06 -19.65
N VAL A 271 16.36 -2.52 -18.43
CA VAL A 271 17.64 -2.23 -17.75
C VAL A 271 18.08 -3.42 -16.88
N THR A 272 19.17 -4.09 -17.27
CA THR A 272 19.85 -5.11 -16.44
C THR A 272 20.68 -4.47 -15.34
N PRO A 273 21.07 -5.19 -14.28
CA PRO A 273 21.99 -4.67 -13.27
C PRO A 273 23.30 -4.12 -13.86
N LEU A 274 23.89 -4.79 -14.85
CA LEU A 274 25.07 -4.32 -15.57
C LEU A 274 24.74 -3.01 -16.32
N ALA A 275 23.66 -2.95 -17.09
CA ALA A 275 23.27 -1.71 -17.75
C ALA A 275 23.08 -0.57 -16.74
N ALA A 276 22.42 -0.82 -15.61
CA ALA A 276 22.23 0.17 -14.55
C ALA A 276 23.58 0.66 -13.98
N LEU A 277 24.52 -0.24 -13.74
CA LEU A 277 25.88 0.11 -13.29
C LEU A 277 26.63 0.95 -14.34
N SER A 278 26.44 0.68 -15.65
CA SER A 278 27.02 1.52 -16.72
C SER A 278 26.45 2.93 -16.67
N LEU A 279 25.12 3.06 -16.60
CA LEU A 279 24.44 4.35 -16.51
C LEU A 279 24.92 5.13 -15.29
N ALA A 280 25.05 4.47 -14.14
CA ALA A 280 25.53 5.10 -12.92
C ALA A 280 26.96 5.68 -13.04
N ARG A 281 27.79 5.07 -13.89
CA ARG A 281 29.16 5.53 -14.20
C ARG A 281 29.24 6.59 -15.28
N GLY A 282 28.10 7.06 -15.82
CA GLY A 282 28.11 8.03 -16.91
C GLY A 282 28.43 7.41 -18.27
N ILE A 283 28.26 6.09 -18.43
CA ILE A 283 28.52 5.39 -19.69
C ILE A 283 27.20 5.27 -20.45
N PRO A 284 27.04 5.94 -21.62
CA PRO A 284 25.85 5.79 -22.43
C PRO A 284 25.63 4.33 -22.83
N THR A 285 24.43 3.80 -22.61
CA THR A 285 24.15 2.36 -22.73
C THR A 285 22.92 2.14 -23.60
N GLU A 286 23.03 1.22 -24.55
CA GLU A 286 21.88 0.77 -25.35
C GLU A 286 21.20 -0.42 -24.66
N VAL A 287 19.90 -0.34 -24.47
CA VAL A 287 19.07 -1.38 -23.87
C VAL A 287 17.86 -1.69 -24.76
N PRO A 288 17.32 -2.92 -24.74
CA PRO A 288 16.08 -3.22 -25.44
C PRO A 288 14.89 -2.38 -24.93
N LEU A 289 13.89 -2.17 -25.78
CA LEU A 289 12.61 -1.59 -25.40
C LEU A 289 11.54 -2.67 -25.38
N ILE A 290 10.92 -2.86 -24.22
CA ILE A 290 9.78 -3.74 -24.05
C ILE A 290 8.52 -2.95 -24.48
N PRO A 291 7.78 -3.41 -25.49
CA PRO A 291 6.60 -2.70 -25.97
C PRO A 291 5.45 -2.77 -24.95
N PRO A 292 4.53 -1.79 -24.94
CA PRO A 292 3.25 -1.91 -24.24
C PRO A 292 2.50 -3.13 -24.78
N SER A 293 2.18 -4.10 -23.94
CA SER A 293 1.48 -5.30 -24.39
C SER A 293 -0.01 -5.01 -24.61
N SER A 294 -0.50 -5.31 -25.81
CA SER A 294 -1.92 -5.66 -26.02
C SER A 294 -2.10 -7.13 -26.41
N ASP A 295 -1.00 -7.84 -26.69
CA ASP A 295 -0.98 -9.24 -27.06
C ASP A 295 0.34 -9.91 -26.58
N PRO A 296 0.32 -10.77 -25.55
CA PRO A 296 1.47 -11.55 -25.09
C PRO A 296 2.10 -12.44 -26.19
N GLY A 297 1.41 -12.67 -27.31
CA GLY A 297 1.89 -13.41 -28.48
C GLY A 297 2.39 -12.54 -29.64
N GLY A 298 2.38 -11.21 -29.50
CA GLY A 298 2.85 -10.29 -30.54
C GLY A 298 4.37 -10.38 -30.80
N PRO A 299 4.86 -9.93 -31.97
CA PRO A 299 6.29 -9.96 -32.27
C PRO A 299 7.07 -9.14 -31.23
N ARG A 300 8.12 -9.74 -30.67
CA ARG A 300 9.09 -9.03 -29.84
C ARG A 300 9.68 -7.89 -30.65
N SER A 301 9.68 -6.69 -30.10
CA SER A 301 10.31 -5.55 -30.76
C SER A 301 11.84 -5.67 -30.61
N ASP A 302 12.57 -5.57 -31.72
CA ASP A 302 14.04 -5.39 -31.72
C ASP A 302 14.44 -3.92 -31.47
N ALA A 303 13.49 -3.08 -31.03
CA ALA A 303 13.76 -1.68 -30.75
C ALA A 303 14.75 -1.55 -29.58
N MET A 304 15.76 -0.71 -29.76
CA MET A 304 16.74 -0.35 -28.75
C MET A 304 16.53 1.11 -28.34
N CYS A 305 16.78 1.41 -27.08
CA CYS A 305 16.85 2.77 -26.54
C CYS A 305 18.24 3.02 -26.00
N ARG A 306 18.80 4.19 -26.31
CA ARG A 306 20.06 4.65 -25.72
C ARG A 306 19.76 5.52 -24.51
N LEU A 307 20.19 5.06 -23.33
CA LEU A 307 20.07 5.76 -22.06
C LEU A 307 21.39 6.45 -21.68
N ASN A 308 21.29 7.49 -20.85
CA ASN A 308 22.38 8.36 -20.41
C ASN A 308 23.18 8.93 -21.59
N ALA A 309 22.50 9.44 -22.61
CA ALA A 309 23.16 10.04 -23.77
C ALA A 309 24.07 11.23 -23.39
N ALA A 310 23.78 11.89 -22.26
CA ALA A 310 24.58 12.98 -21.71
C ALA A 310 25.91 12.53 -21.07
N GLY A 311 26.11 11.23 -20.84
CA GLY A 311 27.32 10.68 -20.22
C GLY A 311 27.54 11.19 -18.78
N ARG A 312 26.47 11.45 -18.04
CA ARG A 312 26.54 12.02 -16.69
C ARG A 312 26.63 10.92 -15.64
N PRO A 313 27.66 10.89 -14.79
CA PRO A 313 27.70 9.97 -13.67
C PRO A 313 26.75 10.43 -12.56
N ILE A 314 26.24 9.47 -11.80
CA ILE A 314 25.41 9.75 -10.62
C ILE A 314 26.17 9.58 -9.31
N TRP A 315 27.42 9.12 -9.36
CA TRP A 315 28.30 9.14 -8.19
C TRP A 315 28.89 10.54 -8.03
N VAL A 316 29.02 11.02 -6.79
CA VAL A 316 29.69 12.31 -6.53
C VAL A 316 31.13 12.29 -7.03
N GLU A 317 31.66 13.46 -7.38
CA GLU A 317 33.02 13.57 -7.91
C GLU A 317 34.05 12.98 -6.92
N GLY A 318 34.93 12.12 -7.44
CA GLY A 318 35.94 11.42 -6.64
C GLY A 318 35.43 10.17 -5.89
N ALA A 319 34.13 9.86 -5.91
CA ALA A 319 33.63 8.62 -5.33
C ALA A 319 33.94 7.40 -6.20
N THR A 320 34.44 6.34 -5.55
CA THR A 320 34.61 5.02 -6.17
C THR A 320 33.31 4.23 -6.06
N CYS A 321 32.85 3.64 -7.16
CA CYS A 321 31.68 2.76 -7.16
C CYS A 321 31.93 1.56 -6.22
N PRO A 322 31.08 1.33 -5.21
CA PRO A 322 31.31 0.27 -4.23
C PRO A 322 31.24 -1.13 -4.84
N PHE A 323 30.42 -1.33 -5.88
CA PHE A 323 30.31 -2.61 -6.60
C PHE A 323 31.56 -2.92 -7.44
N GLU A 324 32.18 -1.90 -8.05
CA GLU A 324 33.47 -2.05 -8.75
C GLU A 324 34.58 -2.42 -7.77
N ARG A 325 34.66 -1.70 -6.64
CA ARG A 325 35.63 -1.97 -5.59
C ARG A 325 35.49 -3.38 -5.01
N ALA A 326 34.26 -3.88 -4.90
CA ALA A 326 33.98 -5.24 -4.46
C ALA A 326 34.27 -6.31 -5.54
N GLY A 327 34.69 -5.91 -6.75
CA GLY A 327 35.06 -6.85 -7.81
C GLY A 327 33.87 -7.51 -8.50
N ILE A 328 32.67 -6.93 -8.44
CA ILE A 328 31.48 -7.43 -9.15
C ILE A 328 31.62 -7.24 -10.67
N TYR A 329 32.20 -6.11 -11.05
CA TYR A 329 32.58 -5.79 -12.42
C TYR A 329 33.90 -5.01 -12.41
N ARG A 330 34.51 -4.85 -13.59
CA ARG A 330 35.66 -3.93 -13.78
C ARG A 330 35.43 -3.01 -14.97
N LEU A 331 36.05 -1.83 -14.95
CA LEU A 331 36.11 -0.96 -16.12
C LEU A 331 37.26 -1.39 -17.05
N GLU A 332 36.95 -1.67 -18.31
CA GLU A 332 37.90 -1.99 -19.35
C GLU A 332 37.60 -1.17 -20.62
N ARG A 333 38.53 -0.31 -21.02
CA ARG A 333 38.43 0.53 -22.24
C ARG A 333 37.11 1.33 -22.31
N GLY A 334 36.68 1.90 -21.19
CA GLY A 334 35.45 2.71 -21.12
C GLY A 334 34.15 1.92 -21.14
N ARG A 335 34.22 0.59 -20.95
CA ARG A 335 33.05 -0.30 -20.80
C ARG A 335 33.18 -1.08 -19.51
N ILE A 336 32.07 -1.34 -18.84
CA ILE A 336 32.08 -2.26 -17.71
C ILE A 336 32.04 -3.70 -18.23
N VAL A 337 32.80 -4.58 -17.57
CA VAL A 337 32.89 -6.00 -17.88
C VAL A 337 32.48 -6.76 -16.62
N PRO A 338 31.46 -7.64 -16.69
CA PRO A 338 31.04 -8.43 -15.54
C PRO A 338 32.17 -9.36 -15.12
N LEU A 339 32.41 -9.47 -13.81
CA LEU A 339 33.38 -10.42 -13.24
C LEU A 339 32.68 -11.62 -12.61
N ASP A 340 31.44 -11.42 -12.15
CA ASP A 340 30.61 -12.47 -11.57
C ASP A 340 29.15 -12.28 -11.99
N GLU A 341 28.68 -13.13 -12.90
CA GLU A 341 27.35 -13.03 -13.52
C GLU A 341 26.20 -13.28 -12.53
N ASP A 342 26.43 -14.13 -11.53
CA ASP A 342 25.40 -14.62 -10.62
C ASP A 342 25.58 -14.06 -9.19
N VAL A 343 26.32 -12.96 -9.04
CA VAL A 343 26.70 -12.43 -7.72
C VAL A 343 25.49 -12.08 -6.85
N PHE A 344 24.40 -11.57 -7.43
CA PHE A 344 23.18 -11.22 -6.70
C PHE A 344 22.25 -12.41 -6.41
N LYS A 345 22.60 -13.60 -6.91
CA LYS A 345 21.87 -14.85 -6.66
C LYS A 345 22.50 -15.68 -5.55
N ARG A 346 23.54 -15.17 -4.90
CA ARG A 346 24.28 -15.88 -3.85
C ARG A 346 24.47 -15.04 -2.61
N VAL A 347 24.55 -15.73 -1.48
CA VAL A 347 24.98 -15.18 -0.20
C VAL A 347 26.00 -16.15 0.42
N ASN A 348 27.16 -15.64 0.85
CA ASN A 348 28.22 -16.46 1.46
C ASN A 348 28.59 -17.73 0.66
N GLY A 349 28.61 -17.64 -0.67
CA GLY A 349 28.95 -18.75 -1.57
C GLY A 349 27.86 -19.80 -1.82
N ARG A 350 26.68 -19.67 -1.21
CA ARG A 350 25.51 -20.52 -1.49
C ARG A 350 24.40 -19.75 -2.22
N PRO A 351 23.42 -20.43 -2.85
CA PRO A 351 22.24 -19.76 -3.39
C PRO A 351 21.54 -18.89 -2.33
N LEU A 352 21.11 -17.71 -2.75
CA LEU A 352 20.32 -16.77 -1.96
C LEU A 352 18.91 -17.31 -1.77
N ASP A 353 18.47 -17.39 -0.52
CA ASP A 353 17.07 -17.57 -0.18
C ASP A 353 16.53 -16.21 0.27
N ILE A 354 15.82 -15.51 -0.62
CA ILE A 354 15.30 -14.17 -0.31
C ILE A 354 14.41 -14.18 0.94
N THR A 355 13.63 -15.24 1.13
CA THR A 355 12.73 -15.36 2.28
C THR A 355 13.54 -15.42 3.58
N GLU A 356 14.50 -16.34 3.67
CA GLU A 356 15.22 -16.58 4.93
C GLU A 356 16.43 -15.65 5.14
N ASP A 357 17.07 -15.17 4.07
CA ASP A 357 18.29 -14.35 4.16
C ASP A 357 18.02 -12.85 4.21
N VAL A 358 16.87 -12.41 3.69
CA VAL A 358 16.51 -10.98 3.60
C VAL A 358 15.38 -10.66 4.56
N PHE A 359 14.21 -11.30 4.38
CA PHE A 359 13.01 -10.93 5.13
C PHE A 359 12.99 -11.46 6.57
N ALA A 360 13.47 -12.69 6.82
CA ALA A 360 13.49 -13.24 8.17
C ALA A 360 14.27 -12.39 9.20
N PRO A 361 15.54 -11.99 8.95
CA PRO A 361 16.26 -11.14 9.89
C PRO A 361 15.63 -9.74 10.01
N PHE A 362 15.07 -9.20 8.91
CA PHE A 362 14.40 -7.91 8.93
C PHE A 362 13.17 -7.90 9.82
N PHE A 363 12.29 -8.91 9.71
CA PHE A 363 11.11 -9.03 10.57
C PHE A 363 11.48 -9.30 12.03
N ALA A 364 12.53 -10.07 12.28
CA ALA A 364 13.01 -10.31 13.64
C ALA A 364 13.47 -9.01 14.30
N GLU A 365 14.29 -8.22 13.61
CA GLU A 365 14.74 -6.91 14.10
C GLU A 365 13.56 -5.95 14.27
N ALA A 366 12.66 -5.87 13.27
CA ALA A 366 11.49 -5.02 13.33
C ALA A 366 10.62 -5.30 14.57
N ALA A 367 10.36 -6.58 14.86
CA ALA A 367 9.61 -6.99 16.04
C ALA A 367 10.30 -6.57 17.34
N ILE A 368 11.64 -6.72 17.42
CA ILE A 368 12.43 -6.29 18.59
C ILE A 368 12.31 -4.77 18.79
N ARG A 369 12.44 -4.00 17.71
CA ARG A 369 12.45 -2.53 17.74
C ARG A 369 11.10 -1.97 18.16
N VAL A 370 10.01 -2.36 17.50
CA VAL A 370 8.69 -1.82 17.84
C VAL A 370 8.24 -2.29 19.21
N ARG A 371 8.48 -3.55 19.59
CA ARG A 371 7.98 -4.11 20.86
C ARG A 371 8.77 -3.70 22.09
N ARG A 372 9.83 -2.90 21.95
CA ARG A 372 10.59 -2.34 23.07
C ARG A 372 9.72 -1.54 24.04
N TYR A 373 8.67 -0.88 23.55
CA TYR A 373 7.76 -0.09 24.37
C TYR A 373 6.45 -0.81 24.71
N ARG A 374 5.98 -1.69 23.82
CA ARG A 374 4.73 -2.46 23.98
C ARG A 374 4.86 -3.83 23.33
N GLU A 375 4.81 -4.88 24.14
CA GLU A 375 4.91 -6.27 23.68
C GLU A 375 3.70 -6.73 22.84
N ASP A 376 2.55 -6.06 23.01
CA ASP A 376 1.29 -6.42 22.37
C ASP A 376 1.15 -5.92 20.93
N TRP A 377 2.09 -5.11 20.42
CA TRP A 377 1.98 -4.59 19.07
C TRP A 377 2.12 -5.65 17.98
N LEU A 378 1.18 -5.59 17.05
CA LEU A 378 1.16 -6.43 15.86
C LEU A 378 2.28 -6.03 14.90
N LEU A 379 2.93 -7.04 14.34
CA LEU A 379 3.83 -6.86 13.21
C LEU A 379 3.05 -7.14 11.92
N MET A 380 2.71 -6.11 11.17
CA MET A 380 2.12 -6.26 9.84
C MET A 380 3.26 -6.56 8.87
N ALA A 381 3.28 -7.76 8.30
CA ALA A 381 4.40 -8.26 7.51
C ALA A 381 4.05 -8.28 6.01
N GLN A 382 4.90 -7.66 5.21
CA GLN A 382 4.83 -7.66 3.74
C GLN A 382 6.09 -8.26 3.14
N MET A 383 5.91 -9.11 2.12
CA MET A 383 6.99 -9.57 1.24
C MET A 383 7.07 -8.66 0.01
N ASP A 384 8.11 -8.77 -0.80
CA ASP A 384 8.16 -8.08 -2.08
C ASP A 384 6.94 -8.45 -2.97
N PRO A 385 6.29 -7.47 -3.64
CA PRO A 385 5.01 -7.72 -4.31
C PRO A 385 5.07 -8.81 -5.38
N ILE A 386 6.10 -8.79 -6.22
CA ILE A 386 6.24 -9.74 -7.34
C ILE A 386 6.48 -11.16 -6.81
N GLY A 387 7.35 -11.33 -5.82
CA GLY A 387 7.57 -12.59 -5.14
C GLY A 387 6.29 -13.10 -4.49
N ALA A 388 5.59 -12.26 -3.73
CA ALA A 388 4.35 -12.63 -3.04
C ALA A 388 3.28 -13.13 -4.02
N ILE A 389 3.03 -12.38 -5.11
CA ILE A 389 2.06 -12.77 -6.14
C ILE A 389 2.48 -14.06 -6.84
N SER A 390 3.79 -14.29 -7.00
CA SER A 390 4.34 -15.52 -7.59
C SER A 390 4.41 -16.70 -6.61
N GLY A 391 3.91 -16.54 -5.38
CA GLY A 391 3.83 -17.60 -4.37
C GLY A 391 5.07 -17.75 -3.48
N ARG A 392 5.94 -16.73 -3.40
CA ARG A 392 7.02 -16.69 -2.41
C ARG A 392 6.42 -16.77 -1.00
N ALA A 393 6.97 -17.68 -0.21
CA ALA A 393 6.50 -17.89 1.14
C ALA A 393 7.12 -16.88 2.11
N PHE A 394 6.41 -16.61 3.20
CA PHE A 394 6.97 -15.95 4.37
C PHE A 394 8.03 -16.82 5.05
N PRO A 395 8.94 -16.20 5.83
CA PRO A 395 9.91 -16.92 6.65
C PRO A 395 9.29 -18.00 7.52
N THR A 396 10.04 -19.09 7.72
CA THR A 396 9.60 -20.21 8.56
C THR A 396 9.41 -19.79 10.02
N ALA A 397 10.26 -18.89 10.51
CA ALA A 397 10.27 -18.41 11.89
C ALA A 397 9.76 -16.95 11.99
N MET A 398 8.51 -16.71 11.61
CA MET A 398 7.88 -15.40 11.82
C MET A 398 7.78 -15.05 13.31
N PRO A 399 8.01 -13.78 13.70
CA PRO A 399 7.74 -13.32 15.06
C PRO A 399 6.29 -13.62 15.49
N CYS A 400 6.08 -13.86 16.79
CA CYS A 400 4.72 -13.98 17.33
C CYS A 400 3.91 -12.70 17.06
N GLN A 401 2.57 -12.76 17.12
CA GLN A 401 1.71 -11.59 16.87
C GLN A 401 1.96 -10.92 15.50
N SER A 402 2.44 -11.69 14.51
CA SER A 402 2.56 -11.21 13.14
C SER A 402 1.23 -11.39 12.39
N VAL A 403 1.03 -10.55 11.39
CA VAL A 403 -0.13 -10.52 10.50
C VAL A 403 0.39 -10.56 9.08
N ASN A 404 -0.23 -11.37 8.23
CA ASN A 404 0.01 -11.29 6.79
C ASN A 404 -0.68 -10.01 6.27
N ALA A 405 0.12 -9.04 5.86
CA ALA A 405 -0.33 -7.72 5.42
C ALA A 405 -0.21 -7.52 3.90
N SER A 406 0.00 -8.60 3.13
CA SER A 406 0.19 -8.52 1.68
C SER A 406 -0.92 -7.79 0.95
N HIS A 407 -0.55 -7.18 -0.17
CA HIS A 407 -1.46 -6.44 -1.04
C HIS A 407 -2.09 -7.32 -2.11
N TRP A 408 -3.22 -6.88 -2.63
CA TRP A 408 -3.86 -7.52 -3.76
C TRP A 408 -4.56 -6.48 -4.65
N TYR A 409 -4.28 -6.54 -5.95
CA TYR A 409 -4.92 -5.70 -6.97
C TYR A 409 -5.33 -6.56 -8.17
N ASP A 410 -6.44 -6.18 -8.82
CA ASP A 410 -6.65 -6.58 -10.21
C ASP A 410 -5.69 -5.75 -11.08
N LEU A 411 -4.53 -6.34 -11.40
CA LEU A 411 -3.46 -5.67 -12.12
C LEU A 411 -3.87 -5.25 -13.55
N GLY A 412 -4.80 -5.98 -14.18
CA GLY A 412 -5.32 -5.60 -15.49
C GLY A 412 -6.12 -4.30 -15.41
N LEU A 413 -7.02 -4.20 -14.44
CA LEU A 413 -7.77 -2.98 -14.16
C LEU A 413 -6.85 -1.84 -13.70
N LEU A 414 -5.91 -2.11 -12.79
CA LEU A 414 -5.01 -1.10 -12.22
C LEU A 414 -4.11 -0.45 -13.29
N LEU A 415 -3.50 -1.26 -14.15
CA LEU A 415 -2.55 -0.78 -15.15
C LEU A 415 -3.24 -0.15 -16.36
N SER A 416 -4.35 -0.75 -16.83
CA SER A 416 -5.07 -0.22 -17.99
C SER A 416 -5.97 0.97 -17.66
N LYS A 417 -6.38 1.10 -16.40
CA LYS A 417 -7.38 2.07 -15.92
C LYS A 417 -8.67 2.01 -16.74
N SER A 418 -9.05 0.79 -17.10
CA SER A 418 -10.28 0.44 -17.79
C SER A 418 -10.90 -0.78 -17.14
N PHE A 419 -12.23 -0.88 -17.15
CA PHE A 419 -12.93 -1.99 -16.53
C PHE A 419 -13.99 -2.59 -17.46
N ASP A 420 -13.75 -3.81 -17.92
CA ASP A 420 -14.71 -4.64 -18.63
C ASP A 420 -14.88 -5.98 -17.90
N GLN A 421 -15.96 -6.09 -17.13
CA GLN A 421 -16.30 -7.31 -16.40
C GLN A 421 -16.62 -8.51 -17.30
N ASN A 422 -16.93 -8.29 -18.58
CA ASN A 422 -17.30 -9.37 -19.51
C ASN A 422 -16.08 -9.96 -20.24
N ASN A 423 -14.92 -9.30 -20.17
CA ASN A 423 -13.70 -9.73 -20.84
C ASN A 423 -12.45 -9.28 -20.06
N SER A 424 -12.33 -9.72 -18.82
CA SER A 424 -11.20 -9.36 -17.96
C SER A 424 -10.06 -10.37 -18.10
N ILE A 425 -8.82 -9.89 -18.30
CA ILE A 425 -7.62 -10.72 -18.46
C ILE A 425 -6.67 -10.45 -17.30
N ASP A 426 -6.26 -11.51 -16.61
CA ASP A 426 -5.17 -11.42 -15.64
C ASP A 426 -3.83 -11.27 -16.36
N VAL A 427 -3.13 -10.16 -16.11
CA VAL A 427 -1.91 -9.79 -16.85
C VAL A 427 -0.70 -10.65 -16.53
N LEU A 428 -0.71 -11.40 -15.42
CA LEU A 428 0.40 -12.25 -15.03
C LEU A 428 0.23 -13.68 -15.54
N THR A 429 -0.99 -14.19 -15.54
CA THR A 429 -1.30 -15.59 -15.88
C THR A 429 -1.93 -15.76 -17.25
N GLY A 430 -2.48 -14.68 -17.84
CA GLY A 430 -3.28 -14.73 -19.06
C GLY A 430 -4.69 -15.29 -18.85
N GLU A 431 -5.10 -15.60 -17.61
CA GLU A 431 -6.42 -16.15 -17.30
C GLU A 431 -7.54 -15.15 -17.68
N ARG A 432 -8.47 -15.60 -18.52
CA ARG A 432 -9.67 -14.84 -18.89
C ARG A 432 -10.82 -15.12 -17.95
N ALA A 433 -11.54 -14.08 -17.58
CA ALA A 433 -12.80 -14.15 -16.85
C ALA A 433 -13.91 -13.48 -17.67
N GLU A 434 -14.91 -14.27 -18.05
CA GLU A 434 -16.06 -13.81 -18.82
C GLU A 434 -17.27 -13.62 -17.91
N GLY A 435 -17.55 -12.37 -17.58
CA GLY A 435 -18.70 -11.96 -16.78
C GLY A 435 -18.39 -11.84 -15.28
N PRO A 436 -19.28 -11.17 -14.52
CA PRO A 436 -19.06 -10.83 -13.12
C PRO A 436 -18.79 -12.03 -12.21
N ALA A 437 -19.48 -13.16 -12.45
CA ALA A 437 -19.34 -14.37 -11.64
C ALA A 437 -17.95 -15.01 -11.80
N ALA A 438 -17.50 -15.22 -13.04
CA ALA A 438 -16.17 -15.78 -13.32
C ALA A 438 -15.06 -14.86 -12.79
N LEU A 439 -15.25 -13.55 -12.89
CA LEU A 439 -14.31 -12.56 -12.36
C LEU A 439 -14.23 -12.60 -10.83
N ARG A 440 -15.39 -12.65 -10.16
CA ARG A 440 -15.45 -12.83 -8.69
C ARG A 440 -14.79 -14.14 -8.26
N ASP A 441 -15.03 -15.24 -8.95
CA ASP A 441 -14.41 -16.54 -8.64
C ASP A 441 -12.88 -16.48 -8.76
N ARG A 442 -12.36 -15.74 -9.75
CA ARG A 442 -10.93 -15.47 -9.88
C ARG A 442 -10.40 -14.69 -8.68
N TYR A 443 -11.07 -13.62 -8.27
CA TYR A 443 -10.71 -12.84 -7.09
C TYR A 443 -10.70 -13.69 -5.81
N VAL A 444 -11.73 -14.52 -5.61
CA VAL A 444 -11.79 -15.46 -4.48
C VAL A 444 -10.58 -16.41 -4.50
N ARG A 445 -10.23 -17.00 -5.66
CA ARG A 445 -9.06 -17.89 -5.75
C ARG A 445 -7.75 -17.18 -5.40
N GLN A 446 -7.54 -15.97 -5.92
CA GLN A 446 -6.31 -15.21 -5.67
C GLN A 446 -6.20 -14.79 -4.20
N LEU A 447 -7.27 -14.22 -3.63
CA LEU A 447 -7.32 -13.82 -2.23
C LEU A 447 -7.24 -15.03 -1.26
N ALA A 448 -7.77 -16.19 -1.64
CA ALA A 448 -7.64 -17.41 -0.85
C ALA A 448 -6.19 -17.89 -0.78
N ARG A 449 -5.43 -17.79 -1.88
CA ARG A 449 -3.98 -18.09 -1.89
C ARG A 449 -3.22 -17.12 -0.98
N LEU A 450 -3.54 -15.82 -1.06
CA LEU A 450 -2.96 -14.80 -0.19
C LEU A 450 -3.25 -15.13 1.28
N LYS A 451 -4.51 -15.42 1.63
CA LYS A 451 -4.92 -15.82 2.98
C LYS A 451 -4.14 -17.05 3.48
N GLY A 452 -4.01 -18.09 2.65
CA GLY A 452 -3.33 -19.33 3.00
C GLY A 452 -1.82 -19.19 3.20
N ALA A 453 -1.19 -18.09 2.74
CA ALA A 453 0.22 -17.82 3.01
C ALA A 453 0.48 -17.65 4.53
N ALA A 454 -0.52 -17.19 5.28
CA ALA A 454 -0.45 -17.00 6.73
C ALA A 454 -0.52 -18.32 7.54
N ASP A 455 -0.91 -19.44 6.92
CA ASP A 455 -1.00 -20.74 7.59
C ASP A 455 0.38 -21.29 7.98
N ARG A 456 1.44 -20.81 7.30
CA ARG A 456 2.84 -21.18 7.59
C ARG A 456 3.41 -20.48 8.81
N PHE A 457 2.74 -19.46 9.33
CA PHE A 457 3.23 -18.73 10.50
C PHE A 457 3.14 -19.64 11.72
N PRO A 458 4.05 -19.54 12.70
CA PRO A 458 3.98 -20.33 13.93
C PRO A 458 2.62 -20.13 14.65
N GLY A 459 1.79 -21.17 14.67
CA GLY A 459 0.43 -21.12 15.27
C GLY A 459 -0.65 -20.49 14.38
N GLY A 460 -0.32 -20.16 13.13
CA GLY A 460 -1.17 -19.44 12.17
C GLY A 460 -1.29 -17.94 12.49
N ALA A 461 -1.52 -17.13 11.46
CA ALA A 461 -1.72 -15.69 11.59
C ALA A 461 -2.98 -15.21 10.84
N PRO A 462 -3.64 -14.14 11.31
CA PRO A 462 -4.68 -13.50 10.51
C PRO A 462 -4.06 -12.86 9.26
N THR A 463 -4.91 -12.71 8.24
CA THR A 463 -4.59 -11.94 7.05
C THR A 463 -5.43 -10.66 7.06
N LEU A 464 -4.76 -9.54 6.87
CA LEU A 464 -5.34 -8.25 6.54
C LEU A 464 -4.77 -7.84 5.20
N VAL A 465 -5.60 -7.69 4.16
CA VAL A 465 -5.11 -7.21 2.86
C VAL A 465 -4.74 -5.74 3.01
N GLY A 466 -3.43 -5.44 3.05
CA GLY A 466 -2.91 -4.09 3.37
C GLY A 466 -3.34 -3.04 2.35
N GLU A 467 -3.47 -3.44 1.10
CA GLU A 467 -4.00 -2.62 0.03
C GLU A 467 -4.80 -3.45 -0.97
N PHE A 468 -5.91 -2.88 -1.40
CA PHE A 468 -6.66 -3.25 -2.58
C PHE A 468 -7.46 -2.04 -3.05
N GLY A 469 -7.81 -1.99 -4.33
CA GLY A 469 -8.67 -0.93 -4.81
C GLY A 469 -8.74 -0.81 -6.32
N ILE A 470 -9.25 0.34 -6.76
CA ILE A 470 -9.44 0.67 -8.16
C ILE A 470 -9.01 2.11 -8.43
N PRO A 471 -8.54 2.42 -9.65
CA PRO A 471 -8.45 3.78 -10.14
C PRO A 471 -9.85 4.40 -10.25
N PHE A 472 -9.95 5.70 -9.96
CA PHE A 472 -11.14 6.51 -10.17
C PHE A 472 -11.10 7.32 -11.48
N ASP A 473 -9.93 7.39 -12.13
CA ASP A 473 -9.75 8.00 -13.44
C ASP A 473 -10.03 7.04 -14.60
N LEU A 474 -10.95 6.07 -14.40
CA LEU A 474 -11.31 5.07 -15.41
C LEU A 474 -11.77 5.71 -16.72
N ASP A 475 -11.41 5.07 -17.83
CA ASP A 475 -11.77 5.49 -19.19
C ASP A 475 -11.42 6.97 -19.46
N ASN A 476 -10.22 7.38 -19.03
CA ASN A 476 -9.74 8.77 -19.08
C ASN A 476 -10.63 9.75 -18.28
N GLY A 477 -11.05 9.37 -17.08
CA GLY A 477 -11.82 10.22 -16.18
C GLY A 477 -13.23 10.52 -16.70
N ARG A 478 -13.88 9.55 -17.37
CA ARG A 478 -15.25 9.72 -17.88
C ARG A 478 -16.22 10.20 -16.81
N ALA A 479 -16.11 9.65 -15.59
CA ALA A 479 -16.94 10.04 -14.45
C ALA A 479 -16.76 11.53 -14.07
N TYR A 480 -15.57 12.09 -14.29
CA TYR A 480 -15.26 13.49 -13.94
C TYR A 480 -15.95 14.45 -14.90
N VAL A 481 -15.91 14.12 -16.20
CA VAL A 481 -16.63 14.85 -17.24
C VAL A 481 -18.13 14.82 -16.96
N GLU A 482 -18.68 13.64 -16.68
CA GLU A 482 -20.09 13.48 -16.36
C GLU A 482 -20.51 14.24 -15.09
N TRP A 483 -19.68 14.24 -14.04
CA TRP A 483 -19.92 15.00 -12.81
C TRP A 483 -19.93 16.51 -13.05
N SER A 484 -18.94 17.01 -13.79
CA SER A 484 -18.82 18.44 -14.12
C SER A 484 -20.00 18.95 -14.95
N ALA A 485 -20.66 18.06 -15.71
CA ALA A 485 -21.88 18.33 -16.46
C ALA A 485 -23.16 18.27 -15.60
N GLY A 486 -23.05 18.08 -14.28
CA GLY A 486 -24.16 18.07 -13.34
C GLY A 486 -24.76 16.70 -13.04
N LYS A 487 -24.24 15.61 -13.60
CA LYS A 487 -24.67 14.26 -13.21
C LYS A 487 -24.08 13.92 -11.84
N ARG A 488 -24.80 13.12 -11.04
CA ARG A 488 -24.36 12.73 -9.69
C ARG A 488 -24.20 11.22 -9.53
N ASP A 489 -24.90 10.43 -10.33
CA ASP A 489 -24.70 8.98 -10.42
C ASP A 489 -23.77 8.64 -11.59
N VAL A 490 -22.46 8.79 -11.38
CA VAL A 490 -21.42 8.67 -12.44
C VAL A 490 -20.42 7.55 -12.20
N PHE A 491 -20.48 6.89 -11.03
CA PHE A 491 -19.50 5.89 -10.60
C PHE A 491 -20.00 4.45 -10.72
N GLY A 492 -20.90 4.17 -11.65
CA GLY A 492 -21.46 2.82 -11.87
C GLY A 492 -20.39 1.72 -12.05
N PRO A 493 -19.43 1.86 -12.99
CA PRO A 493 -18.36 0.89 -13.19
C PRO A 493 -17.49 0.67 -11.94
N HIS A 494 -17.16 1.76 -11.24
CA HIS A 494 -16.38 1.75 -10.00
C HIS A 494 -17.09 0.99 -8.87
N THR A 495 -18.39 1.28 -8.70
CA THR A 495 -19.25 0.62 -7.72
C THR A 495 -19.27 -0.89 -7.94
N LEU A 496 -19.35 -1.32 -9.20
CA LEU A 496 -19.39 -2.73 -9.59
C LEU A 496 -18.04 -3.42 -9.39
N ALA A 497 -16.93 -2.79 -9.76
CA ALA A 497 -15.60 -3.34 -9.52
C ALA A 497 -15.34 -3.54 -8.01
N LEU A 498 -15.65 -2.54 -7.18
CA LEU A 498 -15.56 -2.64 -5.72
C LEU A 498 -16.50 -3.74 -5.18
N GLU A 499 -17.72 -3.85 -5.70
CA GLU A 499 -18.67 -4.89 -5.29
C GLU A 499 -18.11 -6.31 -5.49
N LEU A 500 -17.43 -6.57 -6.61
CA LEU A 500 -16.79 -7.86 -6.87
C LEU A 500 -15.65 -8.14 -5.90
N MET A 501 -14.80 -7.14 -5.63
CA MET A 501 -13.67 -7.26 -4.71
C MET A 501 -14.14 -7.50 -3.26
N TYR A 502 -15.06 -6.67 -2.77
CA TYR A 502 -15.64 -6.85 -1.43
C TYR A 502 -16.42 -8.15 -1.31
N GLY A 503 -17.12 -8.59 -2.37
CA GLY A 503 -17.81 -9.87 -2.39
C GLY A 503 -16.86 -11.06 -2.22
N ALA A 504 -15.62 -10.98 -2.71
CA ALA A 504 -14.59 -11.99 -2.48
C ALA A 504 -14.00 -11.90 -1.06
N LEU A 505 -13.77 -10.68 -0.55
CA LEU A 505 -13.30 -10.44 0.82
C LEU A 505 -14.30 -10.95 1.87
N ASP A 506 -15.60 -10.74 1.64
CA ASP A 506 -16.69 -11.19 2.51
C ASP A 506 -16.75 -12.73 2.54
N GLU A 507 -16.67 -13.39 1.39
CA GLU A 507 -16.68 -14.86 1.29
C GLU A 507 -15.52 -15.51 2.05
N LEU A 508 -14.35 -14.87 2.02
CA LEU A 508 -13.15 -15.34 2.71
C LEU A 508 -13.01 -14.83 4.14
N LEU A 509 -13.95 -14.00 4.62
CA LEU A 509 -13.89 -13.33 5.93
C LEU A 509 -12.56 -12.59 6.16
N LEU A 510 -12.03 -11.96 5.11
CA LEU A 510 -10.75 -11.26 5.15
C LEU A 510 -10.91 -9.86 5.74
N SER A 511 -9.99 -9.48 6.61
CA SER A 511 -9.77 -8.06 6.93
C SER A 511 -9.06 -7.37 5.76
N ALA A 512 -9.29 -6.09 5.55
CA ALA A 512 -8.67 -5.36 4.43
C ALA A 512 -8.69 -3.83 4.63
N THR A 513 -7.74 -3.15 4.00
CA THR A 513 -7.66 -1.68 3.92
C THR A 513 -7.71 -1.22 2.46
N GLN A 514 -8.78 -0.49 2.10
CA GLN A 514 -9.00 0.05 0.76
C GLN A 514 -7.94 1.13 0.46
N TRP A 515 -7.28 1.06 -0.69
CA TRP A 515 -6.45 2.15 -1.22
C TRP A 515 -7.34 3.08 -2.07
N ASN A 516 -7.50 4.37 -1.73
CA ASN A 516 -7.11 5.05 -0.48
C ASN A 516 -8.05 6.22 -0.11
N TYR A 517 -7.76 6.96 0.96
CA TYR A 517 -8.34 8.25 1.29
C TYR A 517 -7.26 9.35 1.19
N THR A 518 -7.42 10.27 0.24
CA THR A 518 -6.56 11.43 -0.01
C THR A 518 -7.44 12.67 0.12
N ALA A 519 -7.26 13.42 1.21
CA ALA A 519 -8.08 14.58 1.56
C ALA A 519 -7.95 15.72 0.56
N THR A 520 -6.82 15.82 -0.16
CA THR A 520 -6.63 16.87 -1.17
C THR A 520 -6.83 16.39 -2.61
N ASN A 521 -7.36 15.17 -2.82
CA ASN A 521 -7.55 14.63 -4.16
C ASN A 521 -8.45 15.54 -5.02
N ARG A 522 -8.14 15.59 -6.32
CA ARG A 522 -8.88 16.32 -7.35
C ARG A 522 -9.37 15.38 -8.45
N ASN A 523 -10.53 15.67 -9.03
CA ASN A 523 -11.02 15.05 -10.26
C ASN A 523 -10.27 15.59 -11.49
N ASP A 524 -8.95 15.45 -11.51
CA ASP A 524 -8.08 15.97 -12.56
C ASP A 524 -7.03 14.91 -12.90
N LEU A 525 -6.95 14.55 -14.19
CA LEU A 525 -6.08 13.46 -14.69
C LEU A 525 -4.58 13.70 -14.48
N ARG A 526 -4.16 14.94 -14.25
CA ARG A 526 -2.77 15.29 -13.92
C ARG A 526 -2.52 15.24 -12.42
N ILE A 527 -3.53 15.63 -11.63
CA ILE A 527 -3.38 15.84 -10.19
C ILE A 527 -3.76 14.58 -9.42
N GLY A 528 -4.99 14.09 -9.57
CA GLY A 528 -5.51 12.94 -8.85
C GLY A 528 -5.19 13.00 -7.36
N ASP A 529 -4.45 11.99 -6.87
CA ASP A 529 -3.98 11.85 -5.50
C ASP A 529 -2.76 12.74 -5.15
N GLN A 530 -2.42 13.71 -5.99
CA GLN A 530 -1.23 14.58 -5.92
C GLN A 530 0.10 13.89 -6.20
N TRP A 531 0.09 12.62 -6.60
CA TRP A 531 1.29 11.81 -6.74
C TRP A 531 1.27 10.98 -8.02
N ASN A 532 2.27 11.19 -8.89
CA ASN A 532 2.57 10.42 -10.10
C ASN A 532 1.36 10.12 -11.03
N GLN A 533 0.37 11.01 -11.04
CA GLN A 533 -0.90 10.85 -11.76
C GLN A 533 -1.73 9.62 -11.33
N GLU A 534 -1.48 9.11 -10.12
CA GLU A 534 -2.36 8.19 -9.44
C GLU A 534 -3.66 8.87 -9.05
N ASP A 535 -4.74 8.09 -9.05
CA ASP A 535 -6.05 8.56 -8.65
C ASP A 535 -6.87 7.35 -8.22
N LEU A 536 -6.63 6.88 -6.99
CA LEU A 536 -7.31 5.73 -6.39
C LEU A 536 -8.18 6.13 -5.20
N SER A 537 -8.26 7.43 -4.87
CA SER A 537 -8.95 7.81 -3.66
C SER A 537 -10.47 7.59 -3.72
N ILE A 538 -11.05 7.14 -2.61
CA ILE A 538 -12.52 7.09 -2.44
C ILE A 538 -13.11 8.47 -2.12
N PHE A 539 -12.28 9.52 -2.04
CA PHE A 539 -12.68 10.90 -1.76
C PHE A 539 -12.07 11.85 -2.79
N SER A 540 -12.77 12.94 -3.08
CA SER A 540 -12.27 14.08 -3.87
C SER A 540 -12.99 15.34 -3.42
N VAL A 541 -12.26 16.45 -3.26
CA VAL A 541 -12.88 17.74 -2.88
C VAL A 541 -13.80 18.28 -3.96
N ASP A 542 -13.59 17.88 -5.23
CA ASP A 542 -14.45 18.29 -6.35
C ASP A 542 -15.82 17.59 -6.34
N GLN A 543 -15.98 16.57 -5.49
CA GLN A 543 -17.24 15.85 -5.27
C GLN A 543 -18.04 16.37 -4.08
N ILE A 544 -17.63 17.50 -3.50
CA ILE A 544 -18.41 18.19 -2.46
C ILE A 544 -19.40 19.12 -3.18
N ASP A 545 -20.66 18.68 -3.27
CA ASP A 545 -21.76 19.49 -3.81
C ASP A 545 -22.57 20.20 -2.71
N ASP A 546 -22.71 19.58 -1.54
CA ASP A 546 -23.23 20.20 -0.31
C ASP A 546 -22.22 20.04 0.85
N PRO A 547 -21.55 21.12 1.30
CA PRO A 547 -20.65 21.07 2.45
C PRO A 547 -21.31 20.65 3.76
N LEU A 548 -22.64 20.70 3.85
CA LEU A 548 -23.41 20.26 5.02
C LEU A 548 -23.72 18.75 4.97
N ASP A 549 -23.60 18.10 3.81
CA ASP A 549 -23.75 16.66 3.71
C ASP A 549 -22.49 15.97 4.26
N PRO A 550 -22.60 15.17 5.34
CA PRO A 550 -21.46 14.46 5.90
C PRO A 550 -20.82 13.45 4.93
N ASP A 551 -21.55 12.99 3.92
CA ASP A 551 -21.07 12.04 2.91
C ASP A 551 -20.50 12.72 1.65
N ALA A 552 -20.60 14.06 1.55
CA ALA A 552 -20.08 14.84 0.43
C ALA A 552 -18.58 14.60 0.21
N GLY A 553 -18.17 14.61 -1.06
CA GLY A 553 -16.81 14.30 -1.50
C GLY A 553 -16.56 12.81 -1.76
N GLY A 554 -17.45 11.91 -1.34
CA GLY A 554 -17.31 10.47 -1.56
C GLY A 554 -17.45 10.05 -3.03
N ARG A 555 -16.63 9.09 -3.46
CA ARG A 555 -16.64 8.52 -4.82
C ARG A 555 -17.00 7.04 -4.76
N ALA A 556 -18.06 6.63 -5.47
CA ALA A 556 -18.57 5.25 -5.44
C ALA A 556 -18.90 4.73 -4.02
N VAL A 557 -19.47 5.59 -3.14
CA VAL A 557 -19.74 5.26 -1.72
C VAL A 557 -20.49 3.94 -1.54
N THR A 558 -21.50 3.68 -2.36
CA THR A 558 -22.30 2.44 -2.28
C THR A 558 -21.53 1.18 -2.71
N GLY A 559 -20.35 1.33 -3.31
CA GLY A 559 -19.44 0.23 -3.64
C GLY A 559 -18.65 -0.27 -2.44
N PHE A 560 -18.12 0.63 -1.61
CA PHE A 560 -17.25 0.29 -0.48
C PHE A 560 -17.92 0.39 0.91
N ALA A 561 -18.88 1.30 1.10
CA ALA A 561 -19.62 1.42 2.36
C ALA A 561 -20.67 0.30 2.47
N ARG A 562 -20.22 -0.88 2.90
CA ARG A 562 -21.01 -2.13 2.93
C ARG A 562 -21.27 -2.59 4.38
N PRO A 563 -22.39 -3.28 4.65
CA PRO A 563 -22.60 -3.89 5.95
C PRO A 563 -21.62 -5.03 6.21
N TYR A 564 -21.18 -5.17 7.45
CA TYR A 564 -20.34 -6.28 7.89
C TYR A 564 -20.45 -6.49 9.41
N VAL A 565 -19.88 -7.60 9.88
CA VAL A 565 -19.78 -7.91 11.30
C VAL A 565 -18.41 -7.44 11.81
N ALA A 566 -18.37 -6.37 12.60
CA ALA A 566 -17.12 -5.77 13.06
C ALA A 566 -16.49 -6.55 14.22
N ALA A 567 -17.31 -7.07 15.13
CA ALA A 567 -16.86 -7.91 16.24
C ALA A 567 -17.91 -8.98 16.54
N VAL A 568 -17.49 -10.17 16.96
CA VAL A 568 -18.39 -11.31 17.20
C VAL A 568 -18.26 -11.83 18.62
N GLN A 569 -19.40 -12.04 19.28
CA GLN A 569 -19.50 -12.84 20.50
C GLN A 569 -19.25 -14.33 20.16
N GLY A 570 -17.98 -14.70 19.95
CA GLY A 570 -17.58 -16.03 19.48
C GLY A 570 -16.86 -15.96 18.13
N HIS A 571 -17.31 -16.74 17.14
CA HIS A 571 -16.58 -16.91 15.88
C HIS A 571 -17.45 -16.80 14.62
N LEU A 572 -17.17 -15.79 13.79
CA LEU A 572 -17.74 -15.66 12.44
C LEU A 572 -17.38 -16.84 11.53
N THR A 573 -18.36 -17.43 10.85
CA THR A 573 -18.17 -18.59 9.95
C THR A 573 -18.59 -18.34 8.51
N ALA A 574 -19.48 -17.37 8.26
CA ALA A 574 -19.87 -16.99 6.90
C ALA A 574 -20.42 -15.55 6.89
N MET A 575 -20.20 -14.83 5.79
CA MET A 575 -20.72 -13.48 5.58
C MET A 575 -20.91 -13.22 4.08
N GLN A 576 -22.02 -12.59 3.71
CA GLN A 576 -22.29 -12.17 2.35
C GLN A 576 -23.18 -10.93 2.34
N TYR A 577 -22.93 -10.02 1.40
CA TYR A 577 -23.80 -8.90 1.09
C TYR A 577 -24.11 -8.83 -0.40
N ASP A 578 -25.39 -8.74 -0.73
CA ASP A 578 -25.88 -8.48 -2.09
C ASP A 578 -26.48 -7.07 -2.16
N ARG A 579 -25.84 -6.18 -2.92
CA ARG A 579 -26.21 -4.75 -2.97
C ARG A 579 -27.54 -4.52 -3.69
N VAL A 580 -27.82 -5.33 -4.71
CA VAL A 580 -29.02 -5.22 -5.54
C VAL A 580 -30.28 -5.51 -4.71
N SER A 581 -30.34 -6.67 -4.06
CA SER A 581 -31.43 -7.04 -3.16
C SER A 581 -31.38 -6.32 -1.81
N GLY A 582 -30.21 -5.80 -1.42
CA GLY A 582 -29.98 -5.20 -0.12
C GLY A 582 -29.96 -6.21 1.03
N ALA A 583 -29.76 -7.50 0.73
CA ALA A 583 -29.70 -8.57 1.72
C ALA A 583 -28.27 -8.74 2.24
N PHE A 584 -28.10 -8.60 3.55
CA PHE A 584 -26.87 -8.91 4.27
C PHE A 584 -27.10 -10.12 5.17
N VAL A 585 -26.34 -11.19 4.97
CA VAL A 585 -26.49 -12.47 5.68
C VAL A 585 -25.16 -12.88 6.28
N PHE A 586 -25.17 -13.28 7.54
CA PHE A 586 -24.00 -13.87 8.18
C PHE A 586 -24.38 -14.95 9.18
N THR A 587 -23.41 -15.82 9.45
CA THR A 587 -23.52 -16.89 10.43
C THR A 587 -22.30 -16.87 11.33
N TYR A 588 -22.51 -17.08 12.62
CA TYR A 588 -21.43 -17.21 13.60
C TYR A 588 -21.76 -18.28 14.64
N GLN A 589 -20.71 -18.81 15.27
CA GLN A 589 -20.80 -19.65 16.45
C GLN A 589 -20.72 -18.77 17.70
N ALA A 590 -21.82 -18.65 18.42
CA ALA A 590 -21.88 -17.92 19.68
C ALA A 590 -21.09 -18.65 20.78
N ASP A 591 -20.35 -17.90 21.58
CA ASP A 591 -19.59 -18.39 22.73
C ASP A 591 -19.91 -17.56 23.98
N LEU A 592 -20.60 -18.16 24.95
CA LEU A 592 -20.96 -17.49 26.20
C LEU A 592 -19.77 -17.18 27.12
N THR A 593 -18.56 -17.69 26.85
CA THR A 593 -17.37 -17.20 27.56
C THR A 593 -17.01 -15.77 27.16
N VAL A 594 -17.45 -15.34 25.97
CA VAL A 594 -17.35 -13.96 25.49
C VAL A 594 -18.63 -13.21 25.91
N GLN A 595 -18.48 -12.23 26.80
CA GLN A 595 -19.63 -11.47 27.35
C GLN A 595 -20.02 -10.27 26.47
N ALA A 596 -19.08 -9.74 25.70
CA ALA A 596 -19.33 -8.60 24.83
C ALA A 596 -20.13 -9.02 23.59
N PRO A 597 -21.06 -8.17 23.11
CA PRO A 597 -21.96 -8.54 22.02
C PRO A 597 -21.25 -8.66 20.68
N THR A 598 -21.92 -9.35 19.76
CA THR A 598 -21.69 -9.21 18.32
C THR A 598 -22.11 -7.81 17.89
N GLU A 599 -21.25 -7.10 17.15
CA GLU A 599 -21.47 -5.74 16.67
C GLU A 599 -21.50 -5.70 15.14
N LEU A 600 -22.55 -5.11 14.60
CA LEU A 600 -22.79 -4.94 13.17
C LEU A 600 -22.53 -3.49 12.79
N VAL A 601 -21.92 -3.30 11.62
CA VAL A 601 -21.89 -2.03 10.92
C VAL A 601 -22.85 -2.14 9.74
N LEU A 602 -23.75 -1.16 9.63
CA LEU A 602 -24.88 -1.12 8.72
C LEU A 602 -24.94 0.30 8.11
N PRO A 603 -24.07 0.61 7.13
CA PRO A 603 -23.92 1.98 6.62
C PRO A 603 -25.24 2.55 6.08
N LEU A 604 -25.48 3.83 6.39
CA LEU A 604 -26.69 4.55 5.95
C LEU A 604 -26.81 4.61 4.42
N ALA A 605 -25.67 4.62 3.70
CA ALA A 605 -25.64 4.53 2.24
C ALA A 605 -26.34 3.26 1.70
N GLN A 606 -26.43 2.19 2.50
CA GLN A 606 -27.12 0.94 2.13
C GLN A 606 -28.48 0.79 2.81
N PHE A 607 -28.67 1.38 3.99
CA PHE A 607 -29.90 1.28 4.79
C PHE A 607 -30.46 2.67 5.15
N PRO A 608 -30.80 3.52 4.17
CA PRO A 608 -31.17 4.93 4.42
C PRO A 608 -32.48 5.08 5.22
N HIS A 609 -33.33 4.06 5.22
CA HIS A 609 -34.59 4.02 5.97
C HIS A 609 -34.54 3.03 7.15
N GLY A 610 -33.34 2.64 7.55
CA GLY A 610 -33.10 1.63 8.56
C GLY A 610 -33.18 0.20 8.03
N VAL A 611 -33.04 -0.74 8.98
CA VAL A 611 -32.80 -2.16 8.73
C VAL A 611 -33.87 -3.02 9.42
N ALA A 612 -34.32 -4.08 8.75
CA ALA A 612 -35.06 -5.17 9.35
C ALA A 612 -34.09 -6.33 9.62
N ILE A 613 -34.02 -6.79 10.87
CA ILE A 613 -33.08 -7.84 11.30
C ILE A 613 -33.88 -9.08 11.69
N ALA A 614 -33.69 -10.17 10.96
CA ALA A 614 -34.22 -11.49 11.27
C ALA A 614 -33.10 -12.37 11.83
N ILE A 615 -33.35 -13.06 12.95
CA ILE A 615 -32.35 -13.87 13.63
C ILE A 615 -32.89 -15.28 13.87
N GLN A 616 -32.05 -16.28 13.58
CA GLN A 616 -32.28 -17.68 13.88
C GLN A 616 -31.14 -18.17 14.78
N GLY A 617 -31.48 -18.78 15.91
CA GLY A 617 -30.51 -19.27 16.90
C GLY A 617 -30.72 -18.68 18.30
N PRO A 618 -29.84 -19.01 19.26
CA PRO A 618 -30.01 -18.61 20.66
C PRO A 618 -29.63 -17.14 20.89
N VAL A 619 -30.58 -16.22 20.69
CA VAL A 619 -30.40 -14.79 20.95
C VAL A 619 -31.29 -14.32 22.10
N GLN A 620 -30.66 -13.61 23.04
CA GLN A 620 -31.35 -12.99 24.17
C GLN A 620 -31.99 -11.66 23.76
N ARG A 621 -31.23 -10.81 23.06
CA ARG A 621 -31.69 -9.50 22.59
C ARG A 621 -30.87 -9.00 21.40
N CYS A 622 -31.50 -8.14 20.62
CA CYS A 622 -30.89 -7.38 19.53
C CYS A 622 -31.28 -5.91 19.71
N GLU A 623 -30.31 -5.01 19.62
CA GLU A 623 -30.51 -3.57 19.74
C GLU A 623 -29.91 -2.90 18.50
N ASP A 624 -30.72 -2.24 17.68
CA ASP A 624 -30.25 -1.43 16.54
C ASP A 624 -30.25 0.06 16.88
N THR A 625 -29.30 0.77 16.31
CA THR A 625 -29.16 2.23 16.38
C THR A 625 -29.11 2.77 14.95
N PRO A 626 -30.27 2.94 14.29
CA PRO A 626 -30.33 3.27 12.86
C PRO A 626 -29.54 4.51 12.49
N GLU A 627 -29.62 5.56 13.31
CA GLU A 627 -28.91 6.83 13.13
C GLU A 627 -27.38 6.68 13.08
N GLN A 628 -26.86 5.66 13.79
CA GLN A 628 -25.43 5.35 13.85
C GLN A 628 -25.03 4.26 12.86
N GLY A 629 -25.99 3.69 12.12
CA GLY A 629 -25.74 2.59 11.20
C GLY A 629 -25.09 1.39 11.89
N SER A 630 -25.62 0.96 13.04
CA SER A 630 -25.08 -0.20 13.77
C SER A 630 -26.17 -0.99 14.49
N ALA A 631 -25.84 -2.23 14.84
CA ALA A 631 -26.66 -3.07 15.71
C ALA A 631 -25.79 -3.97 16.60
N ARG A 632 -26.33 -4.38 17.75
CA ARG A 632 -25.68 -5.28 18.70
C ARG A 632 -26.56 -6.48 19.00
N ILE A 633 -25.95 -7.66 19.07
CA ILE A 633 -26.64 -8.93 19.30
C ILE A 633 -25.97 -9.66 20.46
N TRP A 634 -26.77 -10.09 21.44
CA TRP A 634 -26.33 -10.90 22.58
C TRP A 634 -26.93 -12.30 22.47
N ALA A 635 -26.07 -13.32 22.47
CA ALA A 635 -26.50 -14.70 22.49
C ALA A 635 -27.02 -15.10 23.89
N SER A 636 -28.05 -15.94 23.94
CA SER A 636 -28.57 -16.53 25.18
C SER A 636 -27.95 -17.89 25.53
N ALA A 637 -27.32 -18.55 24.55
CA ALA A 637 -26.61 -19.82 24.69
C ALA A 637 -25.50 -19.92 23.63
N SER A 638 -24.49 -20.76 23.86
CA SER A 638 -23.51 -21.08 22.83
C SER A 638 -24.17 -21.89 21.72
N GLY A 639 -23.82 -21.63 20.46
CA GLY A 639 -24.38 -22.32 19.30
C GLY A 639 -24.46 -21.46 18.05
N THR A 640 -24.94 -22.05 16.96
CA THR A 640 -25.06 -21.35 15.67
C THR A 640 -26.13 -20.26 15.71
N VAL A 641 -25.74 -19.04 15.33
CA VAL A 641 -26.65 -17.92 15.09
C VAL A 641 -26.52 -17.49 13.63
N ARG A 642 -27.64 -17.47 12.91
CA ARG A 642 -27.76 -16.91 11.56
C ARG A 642 -28.58 -15.63 11.62
N VAL A 643 -28.07 -14.58 11.00
CA VAL A 643 -28.70 -13.26 10.97
C VAL A 643 -28.87 -12.82 9.52
N GLU A 644 -30.02 -12.22 9.23
CA GLU A 644 -30.35 -11.64 7.93
C GLU A 644 -30.86 -10.22 8.13
N CYS A 645 -30.19 -9.27 7.50
CA CYS A 645 -30.55 -7.86 7.50
C CYS A 645 -31.07 -7.46 6.12
N ARG A 646 -32.17 -6.72 6.07
CA ARG A 646 -32.77 -6.18 4.83
C ARG A 646 -33.13 -4.71 4.99
N ARG A 647 -33.13 -3.98 3.86
CA ARG A 647 -33.62 -2.59 3.82
C ARG A 647 -35.08 -2.52 4.25
N LYS A 648 -35.41 -1.59 5.16
CA LYS A 648 -36.82 -1.22 5.39
C LYS A 648 -37.35 -0.44 4.19
N ALA A 649 -38.62 -0.63 3.85
CA ALA A 649 -39.28 0.21 2.85
C ALA A 649 -39.29 1.67 3.34
N ALA A 650 -39.19 2.63 2.42
CA ALA A 650 -39.50 4.01 2.75
C ALA A 650 -40.92 4.03 3.32
N HIS A 651 -41.11 4.67 4.48
CA HIS A 651 -42.45 4.87 5.02
C HIS A 651 -43.25 5.65 3.96
N GLY A 652 -44.18 4.98 3.28
CA GLY A 652 -45.11 5.66 2.41
C GLY A 652 -45.89 6.66 3.25
N ASN A 653 -45.99 7.91 2.80
CA ASN A 653 -46.97 8.85 3.34
C ASN A 653 -48.34 8.16 3.21
N ALA A 654 -48.86 7.73 4.36
CA ALA A 654 -50.21 7.20 4.49
C ALA A 654 -51.24 8.32 4.27
#